data_AF-A0A7J9YJV8-F1
#
_entry.id   AF-A0A7J9YJV8-F1
#
_cell.length_a   1.000
_cell.length_b   1.000
_cell.length_c   1.000
_cell.angle_alpha   90.00
_cell.angle_beta   90.00
_cell.angle_gamma   90.00
#
_symmetry.space_group_name_H-M   'P 1'
#
loop_
_entity.id
_entity.type
_entity.pdbx_description
1 polymer ?
#
loop_
_entity_poly.entity_id
_entity_poly.type
_entity_poly.pdbx_seq_one_letter_code
_entity_poly.pdbx_strand_id
1 'polypeptide(L)'
;MGDIAAAVISVIERKDLMFDTRQRKRLIGWLQSLSVTPGGFPPGVLNNGDTFGPRARRELVAQFGKEPAVAAVDLLTSYGAEVAPTKKWREAVAELRATQPDATRMYRLLLELLLEHADNSDEQRGADATWTAWRFLQTDNAQVLRGAVWAVADVDESWVTPLLGDVAVHCGVGFGDAGGESRCSPITTSAVAALAERDSFGALEVVAQLTRVKSKVQNKTIRKAIDKATATAAAEAGLTPGALVEWSVPDFGLDADGRAERTIGDHVALLSLGVAKAGATLAMRWRTPSGDIVGSVPEAVKEHHASELAELRDLAKRVKPVAAAQRARLEDLMACDREWSAADWIACYVGHPVVGRYANSLIWQTGDSAGLPVLTEQGWALYGHEGDEVRVAESDRLRLWHPIRASLAEIEAWRAHITDAQLRQPFKQAFREVYLLTPAEEETKQHSNRFAAHILRYRQAGALIRTLGWAANHLGYWEGGAEGEAVKEIGEDGWRAKFSFDLVEQKGEYDAELCSTGQVRFERRTGDGTDALWERAPLADVPDLVLSEAMRDVDLFVGVTSIANEVTWTDADDDRHRDYWRDASFGELTESSLMRREVLERLLPRTKIADRVELSDRYLIVHGRLRDYRIHLGSTNIMMSPADTYLCIVPKRGRGVTEKVFLPFEEDGGKLSLLLSKAFLLSVDTAITDPEIVRQLRHGL
;
A
#
# COMPACT_ATOMS: atom_id res chain seq x y z
N MET A 1 -63.63 -17.55 -18.12
CA MET A 1 -62.78 -17.96 -16.98
C MET A 1 -62.91 -17.05 -15.76
N GLY A 2 -63.12 -15.73 -15.91
CA GLY A 2 -63.31 -14.81 -14.77
C GLY A 2 -64.46 -15.17 -13.82
N ASP A 3 -65.62 -15.59 -14.34
CA ASP A 3 -66.78 -15.99 -13.52
C ASP A 3 -66.55 -17.26 -12.68
N ILE A 4 -65.72 -18.18 -13.17
CA ILE A 4 -65.42 -19.44 -12.46
C ILE A 4 -64.45 -19.16 -11.30
N ALA A 5 -63.47 -18.28 -11.49
CA ALA A 5 -62.53 -17.88 -10.45
C ALA A 5 -63.23 -17.12 -9.31
N ALA A 6 -64.15 -16.21 -9.63
CA ALA A 6 -64.94 -15.48 -8.62
C ALA A 6 -65.85 -16.43 -7.80
N ALA A 7 -66.47 -17.41 -8.45
CA ALA A 7 -67.29 -18.43 -7.78
C ALA A 7 -66.45 -19.30 -6.82
N VAL A 8 -65.25 -19.72 -7.24
CA VAL A 8 -64.33 -20.55 -6.43
C VAL A 8 -63.73 -19.77 -5.26
N ILE A 9 -63.39 -18.50 -5.44
CA ILE A 9 -62.91 -17.63 -4.35
C ILE A 9 -63.99 -17.49 -3.25
N SER A 10 -65.25 -17.28 -3.64
CA SER A 10 -66.36 -17.20 -2.66
C SER A 10 -66.59 -18.50 -1.86
N VAL A 11 -66.21 -19.65 -2.41
CA VAL A 11 -66.27 -20.95 -1.73
C VAL A 11 -65.10 -21.12 -0.76
N ILE A 12 -63.92 -20.59 -1.07
CA ILE A 12 -62.72 -20.69 -0.23
C ILE A 12 -62.79 -19.73 0.98
N GLU A 13 -63.51 -18.61 0.84
CA GLU A 13 -63.71 -17.60 1.90
C GLU A 13 -64.73 -18.00 2.98
N ARG A 14 -65.50 -19.07 2.74
CA ARG A 14 -66.46 -19.62 3.70
C ARG A 14 -65.74 -20.20 4.94
N LYS A 15 -66.10 -19.73 6.14
CA LYS A 15 -65.40 -20.02 7.42
C LYS A 15 -65.55 -21.46 7.91
N ASP A 16 -66.47 -22.23 7.33
CA ASP A 16 -66.81 -23.62 7.65
C ASP A 16 -65.93 -24.66 6.95
N LEU A 17 -65.06 -24.25 6.01
CA LEU A 17 -64.09 -25.12 5.34
C LEU A 17 -62.69 -24.96 5.95
N MET A 18 -62.08 -26.07 6.40
CA MET A 18 -60.76 -26.11 7.06
C MET A 18 -59.61 -25.82 6.08
N PHE A 19 -59.21 -24.55 5.98
CA PHE A 19 -57.94 -24.12 5.38
C PHE A 19 -57.21 -23.19 6.35
N ASP A 20 -55.91 -23.37 6.55
CA ASP A 20 -55.12 -22.43 7.35
C ASP A 20 -54.94 -21.07 6.63
N THR A 21 -54.69 -20.00 7.38
CA THR A 21 -54.61 -18.61 6.88
C THR A 21 -53.55 -18.41 5.78
N ARG A 22 -52.42 -19.12 5.87
CA ARG A 22 -51.29 -19.07 4.94
C ARG A 22 -51.62 -19.84 3.65
N GLN A 23 -52.30 -20.99 3.75
CA GLN A 23 -52.80 -21.74 2.60
C GLN A 23 -53.88 -20.95 1.84
N ARG A 24 -54.81 -20.29 2.54
CA ARG A 24 -55.81 -19.39 1.93
C ARG A 24 -55.17 -18.27 1.12
N LYS A 25 -54.18 -17.57 1.70
CA LYS A 25 -53.48 -16.47 1.01
C LYS A 25 -52.78 -16.94 -0.26
N ARG A 26 -52.16 -18.12 -0.21
CA ARG A 26 -51.47 -18.72 -1.37
C ARG A 26 -52.45 -19.12 -2.47
N LEU A 27 -53.57 -19.74 -2.10
CA LEU A 27 -54.58 -20.24 -3.05
C LEU A 27 -55.37 -19.08 -3.69
N ILE A 28 -55.70 -18.04 -2.91
CA ILE A 28 -56.34 -16.81 -3.42
C ILE A 28 -55.38 -16.05 -4.33
N GLY A 29 -54.09 -15.90 -3.95
CA GLY A 29 -53.08 -15.28 -4.80
C GLY A 29 -52.88 -16.05 -6.12
N TRP A 30 -52.90 -17.38 -6.07
CA TRP A 30 -52.86 -18.23 -7.27
C TRP A 30 -54.13 -18.11 -8.13
N LEU A 31 -55.32 -18.06 -7.53
CA LEU A 31 -56.57 -17.86 -8.28
C LEU A 31 -56.70 -16.45 -8.89
N GLN A 32 -56.18 -15.43 -8.20
CA GLN A 32 -56.03 -14.08 -8.74
C GLN A 32 -54.98 -14.03 -9.86
N SER A 33 -53.93 -14.87 -9.81
CA SER A 33 -52.95 -15.00 -10.89
C SER A 33 -53.53 -15.61 -12.18
N LEU A 34 -54.66 -16.33 -12.08
CA LEU A 34 -55.39 -16.86 -13.23
C LEU A 34 -56.30 -15.81 -13.90
N SER A 35 -56.42 -14.61 -13.34
CA SER A 35 -57.17 -13.47 -13.91
C SER A 35 -56.32 -12.56 -14.81
N VAL A 36 -55.12 -12.99 -15.19
CA VAL A 36 -54.23 -12.27 -16.11
C VAL A 36 -54.87 -12.23 -17.50
N THR A 37 -55.10 -11.02 -18.01
CA THR A 37 -55.41 -10.78 -19.42
C THR A 37 -54.24 -11.29 -20.26
N PRO A 38 -54.48 -11.95 -21.42
CA PRO A 38 -53.40 -12.38 -22.30
C PRO A 38 -52.39 -11.25 -22.55
N GLY A 39 -51.11 -11.53 -22.25
CA GLY A 39 -49.98 -10.64 -22.51
C GLY A 39 -49.52 -9.72 -21.37
N GLY A 40 -49.96 -9.86 -20.11
CA GLY A 40 -49.37 -9.12 -18.96
C GLY A 40 -48.04 -9.72 -18.44
N PHE A 41 -47.21 -8.95 -17.72
CA PHE A 41 -46.08 -9.53 -16.97
C PHE A 41 -46.60 -10.51 -15.90
N PRO A 42 -45.95 -11.67 -15.68
CA PRO A 42 -46.40 -12.64 -14.70
C PRO A 42 -46.42 -12.04 -13.27
N PRO A 43 -47.37 -12.46 -12.40
CA PRO A 43 -47.40 -12.00 -11.01
C PRO A 43 -46.12 -12.38 -10.26
N GLY A 44 -45.46 -11.39 -9.65
CA GLY A 44 -44.16 -11.56 -8.96
C GLY A 44 -42.95 -11.14 -9.79
N VAL A 45 -43.13 -10.90 -11.10
CA VAL A 45 -42.05 -10.49 -12.01
C VAL A 45 -42.00 -8.97 -12.12
N LEU A 46 -40.84 -8.38 -11.80
CA LEU A 46 -40.66 -6.92 -11.69
C LEU A 46 -41.80 -6.30 -10.87
N ASN A 47 -42.09 -6.84 -9.68
CA ASN A 47 -43.31 -6.59 -8.92
C ASN A 47 -43.44 -5.13 -8.41
N ASN A 48 -44.60 -4.77 -7.86
CA ASN A 48 -44.90 -3.42 -7.36
C ASN A 48 -44.43 -3.16 -5.92
N GLY A 49 -43.63 -4.05 -5.32
CA GLY A 49 -43.23 -3.94 -3.92
C GLY A 49 -42.10 -2.93 -3.68
N ASP A 50 -41.53 -2.37 -4.75
CA ASP A 50 -40.62 -1.23 -4.76
C ASP A 50 -40.88 -0.35 -6.00
N THR A 51 -40.17 0.77 -6.12
CA THR A 51 -40.29 1.70 -7.27
C THR A 51 -39.54 1.21 -8.51
N PHE A 52 -38.66 0.21 -8.39
CA PHE A 52 -37.87 -0.32 -9.50
C PHE A 52 -38.76 -1.10 -10.47
N GLY A 53 -39.53 -2.08 -9.98
CA GLY A 53 -40.33 -2.96 -10.82
C GLY A 53 -41.30 -2.23 -11.78
N PRO A 54 -42.12 -1.28 -11.29
CA PRO A 54 -42.99 -0.49 -12.16
C PRO A 54 -42.24 0.35 -13.20
N ARG A 55 -41.09 0.92 -12.83
CA ARG A 55 -40.24 1.70 -13.74
C ARG A 55 -39.66 0.79 -14.83
N ALA A 56 -39.04 -0.32 -14.43
CA ALA A 56 -38.42 -1.28 -15.35
C ALA A 56 -39.40 -1.82 -16.39
N ARG A 57 -40.62 -2.21 -15.97
CA ARG A 57 -41.65 -2.67 -16.94
C ARG A 57 -42.04 -1.58 -17.93
N ARG A 58 -42.20 -0.33 -17.47
CA ARG A 58 -42.57 0.78 -18.35
C ARG A 58 -41.48 1.04 -19.38
N GLU A 59 -40.22 1.11 -18.96
CA GLU A 59 -39.09 1.37 -19.87
C GLU A 59 -38.88 0.20 -20.86
N LEU A 60 -38.94 -1.05 -20.40
CA LEU A 60 -38.83 -2.22 -21.27
C LEU A 60 -39.94 -2.25 -22.34
N VAL A 61 -41.19 -2.03 -21.94
CA VAL A 61 -42.32 -2.03 -22.89
C VAL A 61 -42.24 -0.86 -23.85
N ALA A 62 -41.83 0.32 -23.38
CA ALA A 62 -41.70 1.51 -24.21
C ALA A 62 -40.62 1.35 -25.29
N GLN A 63 -39.51 0.68 -24.97
CA GLN A 63 -38.37 0.55 -25.89
C GLN A 63 -38.44 -0.70 -26.77
N PHE A 64 -38.95 -1.82 -26.27
CA PHE A 64 -38.83 -3.13 -26.92
C PHE A 64 -40.17 -3.83 -27.18
N GLY A 65 -41.27 -3.24 -26.74
CA GLY A 65 -42.59 -3.85 -26.83
C GLY A 65 -42.85 -4.90 -25.75
N LYS A 66 -44.12 -5.26 -25.59
CA LYS A 66 -44.61 -6.02 -24.44
C LYS A 66 -44.22 -7.50 -24.46
N GLU A 67 -44.49 -8.21 -25.55
CA GLU A 67 -44.19 -9.64 -25.67
C GLU A 67 -42.68 -9.93 -25.58
N PRO A 68 -41.80 -9.19 -26.28
CA PRO A 68 -40.36 -9.36 -26.16
C PRO A 68 -39.85 -9.12 -24.73
N ALA A 69 -40.37 -8.09 -24.06
CA ALA A 69 -39.99 -7.77 -22.68
C ALA A 69 -40.43 -8.85 -21.68
N VAL A 70 -41.65 -9.40 -21.84
CA VAL A 70 -42.14 -10.47 -20.97
C VAL A 70 -41.28 -11.74 -21.13
N ALA A 71 -40.99 -12.15 -22.36
CA ALA A 71 -40.18 -13.33 -22.62
C ALA A 71 -38.77 -13.21 -22.04
N ALA A 72 -38.14 -12.04 -22.20
CA ALA A 72 -36.79 -11.80 -21.69
C ALA A 72 -36.71 -11.85 -20.17
N VAL A 73 -37.69 -11.26 -19.48
CA VAL A 73 -37.70 -11.22 -18.01
C VAL A 73 -38.14 -12.56 -17.40
N ASP A 74 -39.06 -13.28 -18.04
CA ASP A 74 -39.52 -14.61 -17.56
C ASP A 74 -38.34 -15.58 -17.41
N LEU A 75 -37.43 -15.61 -18.40
CA LEU A 75 -36.22 -16.42 -18.31
C LEU A 75 -35.32 -16.05 -17.13
N LEU A 76 -35.17 -14.76 -16.81
CA LEU A 76 -34.38 -14.30 -15.67
C LEU A 76 -34.98 -14.78 -14.34
N THR A 77 -36.30 -14.88 -14.24
CA THR A 77 -36.98 -15.34 -13.02
C THR A 77 -36.74 -16.82 -12.73
N SER A 78 -36.37 -17.60 -13.75
CA SER A 78 -35.99 -19.01 -13.61
C SER A 78 -34.58 -19.21 -13.02
N TYR A 79 -33.82 -18.14 -12.83
CA TYR A 79 -32.52 -18.18 -12.16
C TYR A 79 -32.68 -18.63 -10.70
N GLY A 80 -31.80 -19.53 -10.24
CA GLY A 80 -31.88 -20.19 -8.93
C GLY A 80 -31.28 -19.37 -7.77
N ALA A 81 -31.34 -19.92 -6.56
CA ALA A 81 -30.81 -19.27 -5.36
C ALA A 81 -29.26 -19.23 -5.31
N GLU A 82 -28.59 -20.12 -6.04
CA GLU A 82 -27.13 -20.25 -6.07
C GLU A 82 -26.43 -18.99 -6.60
N VAL A 83 -25.12 -18.87 -6.36
CA VAL A 83 -24.33 -17.70 -6.80
C VAL A 83 -24.02 -17.74 -8.30
N ALA A 84 -23.83 -18.93 -8.87
CA ALA A 84 -23.56 -19.12 -10.30
C ALA A 84 -24.71 -19.88 -10.98
N PRO A 85 -24.99 -19.64 -12.27
CA PRO A 85 -26.07 -20.28 -12.99
C PRO A 85 -25.71 -21.70 -13.42
N THR A 86 -26.73 -22.56 -13.49
CA THR A 86 -26.61 -23.91 -14.06
C THR A 86 -26.33 -23.85 -15.56
N LYS A 87 -25.64 -24.87 -16.10
CA LYS A 87 -25.38 -24.99 -17.55
C LYS A 87 -26.65 -24.85 -18.40
N LYS A 88 -27.73 -25.53 -17.99
CA LYS A 88 -29.03 -25.49 -18.67
C LYS A 88 -29.62 -24.07 -18.74
N TRP A 89 -29.44 -23.29 -17.68
CA TRP A 89 -29.92 -21.90 -17.66
C TRP A 89 -29.10 -21.02 -18.61
N ARG A 90 -27.77 -21.18 -18.64
CA ARG A 90 -26.90 -20.45 -19.59
C ARG A 90 -27.26 -20.76 -21.04
N GLU A 91 -27.50 -22.04 -21.35
CA GLU A 91 -27.95 -22.48 -22.69
C GLU A 91 -29.27 -21.81 -23.08
N ALA A 92 -30.25 -21.73 -22.18
CA ALA A 92 -31.53 -21.06 -22.43
C ALA A 92 -31.36 -19.54 -22.66
N VAL A 93 -30.45 -18.87 -21.94
CA VAL A 93 -30.14 -17.45 -22.15
C VAL A 93 -29.45 -17.24 -23.50
N ALA A 94 -28.50 -18.11 -23.87
CA ALA A 94 -27.85 -18.04 -25.16
C ALA A 94 -28.85 -18.24 -26.31
N GLU A 95 -29.77 -19.21 -26.20
CA GLU A 95 -30.84 -19.44 -27.17
C GLU A 95 -31.78 -18.24 -27.29
N LEU A 96 -32.17 -17.63 -26.16
CA LEU A 96 -33.01 -16.44 -26.17
C LEU A 96 -32.29 -15.26 -26.84
N ARG A 97 -31.03 -15.00 -26.51
CA ARG A 97 -30.25 -13.92 -27.17
C ARG A 97 -30.07 -14.16 -28.66
N ALA A 98 -29.95 -15.42 -29.09
CA ALA A 98 -29.85 -15.77 -30.51
C ALA A 98 -31.17 -15.58 -31.27
N THR A 99 -32.31 -15.82 -30.61
CA THR A 99 -33.65 -15.72 -31.21
C THR A 99 -34.28 -14.33 -31.05
N GLN A 100 -33.78 -13.51 -30.12
CA GLN A 100 -34.28 -12.18 -29.80
C GLN A 100 -33.11 -11.17 -29.75
N PRO A 101 -32.85 -10.44 -30.86
CA PRO A 101 -31.70 -9.54 -30.97
C PRO A 101 -31.59 -8.46 -29.88
N ASP A 102 -32.73 -7.99 -29.36
CA ASP A 102 -32.77 -6.95 -28.33
C ASP A 102 -32.56 -7.48 -26.91
N ALA A 103 -32.47 -8.80 -26.68
CA ALA A 103 -32.35 -9.40 -25.34
C ALA A 103 -31.18 -8.81 -24.53
N THR A 104 -30.00 -8.70 -25.15
CA THR A 104 -28.82 -8.11 -24.51
C THR A 104 -29.06 -6.64 -24.12
N ARG A 105 -29.71 -5.86 -24.99
CA ARG A 105 -30.05 -4.45 -24.72
C ARG A 105 -31.05 -4.30 -23.58
N MET A 106 -32.01 -5.23 -23.47
CA MET A 106 -32.97 -5.27 -22.34
C MET A 106 -32.27 -5.58 -21.01
N TYR A 107 -31.32 -6.52 -20.99
CA TYR A 107 -30.56 -6.83 -19.76
C TYR A 107 -29.65 -5.68 -19.35
N ARG A 108 -28.99 -5.05 -20.31
CA ARG A 108 -28.22 -3.82 -20.07
C ARG A 108 -29.09 -2.72 -19.48
N LEU A 109 -30.25 -2.44 -20.06
CA LEU A 109 -31.19 -1.43 -19.56
C LEU A 109 -31.61 -1.71 -18.12
N LEU A 110 -31.89 -2.97 -17.75
CA LEU A 110 -32.25 -3.34 -16.39
C LEU A 110 -31.13 -3.02 -15.38
N LEU A 111 -29.87 -3.26 -15.75
CA LEU A 111 -28.70 -2.98 -14.91
C LEU A 111 -28.40 -1.47 -14.85
N GLU A 112 -28.57 -0.73 -15.94
CA GLU A 112 -28.44 0.74 -15.94
C GLU A 112 -29.53 1.39 -15.07
N LEU A 113 -30.79 0.94 -15.18
CA LEU A 113 -31.88 1.40 -14.31
C LEU A 113 -31.64 1.06 -12.84
N LEU A 114 -30.91 -0.03 -12.55
CA LEU A 114 -30.51 -0.39 -11.19
C LEU A 114 -29.52 0.62 -10.62
N LEU A 115 -28.52 1.05 -11.40
CA LEU A 115 -27.54 2.05 -10.97
C LEU A 115 -28.17 3.42 -10.67
N GLU A 116 -29.30 3.73 -11.31
CA GLU A 116 -30.07 4.94 -11.09
C GLU A 116 -31.13 4.80 -9.99
N HIS A 117 -31.28 3.61 -9.39
CA HIS A 117 -32.32 3.36 -8.39
C HIS A 117 -31.93 3.94 -7.04
N ALA A 118 -32.80 4.79 -6.50
CA ALA A 118 -32.55 5.48 -5.24
C ALA A 118 -32.88 4.61 -4.01
N ASP A 119 -32.12 4.82 -2.94
CA ASP A 119 -32.41 4.26 -1.62
C ASP A 119 -33.75 4.83 -1.10
N ASN A 120 -34.60 3.98 -0.53
CA ASN A 120 -35.80 4.39 0.18
C ASN A 120 -35.61 4.17 1.69
N SER A 121 -36.23 5.02 2.50
CA SER A 121 -36.18 4.89 3.95
C SER A 121 -37.54 5.21 4.56
N ASP A 122 -38.01 4.34 5.46
CA ASP A 122 -39.23 4.57 6.22
C ASP A 122 -38.90 4.59 7.71
N GLU A 123 -39.43 5.55 8.47
CA GLU A 123 -39.38 5.52 9.93
C GLU A 123 -40.28 4.39 10.46
N GLN A 124 -39.70 3.49 11.23
CA GLN A 124 -40.38 2.41 11.93
C GLN A 124 -40.50 2.75 13.40
N ARG A 125 -41.69 2.56 13.98
CA ARG A 125 -41.96 2.77 15.40
C ARG A 125 -42.16 1.44 16.10
N GLY A 126 -41.25 1.10 17.02
CA GLY A 126 -41.44 0.02 17.99
C GLY A 126 -42.06 0.51 19.30
N ALA A 127 -42.20 -0.40 20.25
CA ALA A 127 -42.77 -0.10 21.57
C ALA A 127 -41.95 0.95 22.34
N ASP A 128 -40.63 0.90 22.23
CA ASP A 128 -39.70 1.71 23.04
C ASP A 128 -38.73 2.59 22.22
N ALA A 129 -38.71 2.46 20.88
CA ALA A 129 -37.80 3.21 20.01
C ALA A 129 -38.34 3.41 18.59
N THR A 130 -37.88 4.48 17.93
CA THR A 130 -38.09 4.72 16.49
C THR A 130 -36.77 4.51 15.78
N TRP A 131 -36.76 3.81 14.65
CA TRP A 131 -35.57 3.61 13.83
C TRP A 131 -35.90 3.75 12.34
N THR A 132 -34.93 4.18 11.54
CA THR A 132 -35.09 4.28 10.09
C THR A 132 -34.79 2.92 9.46
N ALA A 133 -35.77 2.35 8.77
CA ALA A 133 -35.58 1.14 7.97
C ALA A 133 -35.29 1.51 6.52
N TRP A 134 -34.06 1.26 6.11
CA TRP A 134 -33.63 1.43 4.73
C TRP A 134 -34.06 0.24 3.87
N ARG A 135 -34.52 0.53 2.66
CA ARG A 135 -34.96 -0.44 1.66
C ARG A 135 -34.41 -0.04 0.31
N PHE A 136 -33.73 -0.97 -0.35
CA PHE A 136 -33.24 -0.78 -1.71
C PHE A 136 -34.15 -1.47 -2.73
N LEU A 137 -34.16 -2.81 -2.72
CA LEU A 137 -34.96 -3.64 -3.61
C LEU A 137 -35.76 -4.69 -2.85
N GLN A 138 -36.93 -5.06 -3.37
CA GLN A 138 -37.62 -6.27 -2.98
C GLN A 138 -36.89 -7.52 -3.46
N THR A 139 -37.05 -8.61 -2.71
CA THR A 139 -36.38 -9.90 -2.97
C THR A 139 -36.61 -10.41 -4.38
N ASP A 140 -37.85 -10.34 -4.90
CA ASP A 140 -38.17 -10.87 -6.24
C ASP A 140 -37.50 -10.02 -7.34
N ASN A 141 -37.49 -8.69 -7.19
CA ASN A 141 -36.85 -7.79 -8.15
C ASN A 141 -35.33 -7.95 -8.12
N ALA A 142 -34.75 -8.13 -6.93
CA ALA A 142 -33.35 -8.46 -6.79
C ALA A 142 -33.00 -9.79 -7.49
N GLN A 143 -33.87 -10.79 -7.43
CA GLN A 143 -33.65 -12.07 -8.12
C GLN A 143 -33.65 -11.93 -9.64
N VAL A 144 -34.54 -11.12 -10.22
CA VAL A 144 -34.54 -10.79 -11.65
C VAL A 144 -33.22 -10.12 -12.06
N LEU A 145 -32.76 -9.15 -11.26
CA LEU A 145 -31.52 -8.42 -11.53
C LEU A 145 -30.26 -9.30 -11.39
N ARG A 146 -30.26 -10.28 -10.47
CA ARG A 146 -29.21 -11.31 -10.43
C ARG A 146 -29.17 -12.13 -11.73
N GLY A 147 -30.35 -12.48 -12.24
CA GLY A 147 -30.45 -13.10 -13.56
C GLY A 147 -29.86 -12.21 -14.65
N ALA A 148 -30.17 -10.91 -14.66
CA ALA A 148 -29.65 -9.97 -15.65
C ALA A 148 -28.12 -9.86 -15.62
N VAL A 149 -27.51 -9.83 -14.42
CA VAL A 149 -26.04 -9.87 -14.24
C VAL A 149 -25.43 -11.07 -14.95
N TRP A 150 -25.98 -12.26 -14.73
CA TRP A 150 -25.47 -13.49 -15.35
C TRP A 150 -25.80 -13.57 -16.84
N ALA A 151 -26.90 -12.97 -17.27
CA ALA A 151 -27.30 -13.00 -18.68
C ALA A 151 -26.40 -12.16 -19.59
N VAL A 152 -25.68 -11.17 -19.01
CA VAL A 152 -24.68 -10.37 -19.72
C VAL A 152 -23.25 -10.89 -19.53
N ALA A 153 -23.00 -11.81 -18.60
CA ALA A 153 -21.65 -12.25 -18.21
C ALA A 153 -20.80 -12.77 -19.39
N ASP A 154 -21.42 -13.49 -20.32
CA ASP A 154 -20.74 -14.06 -21.50
C ASP A 154 -20.85 -13.17 -22.77
N VAL A 155 -21.24 -11.90 -22.62
CA VAL A 155 -21.35 -10.96 -23.77
C VAL A 155 -19.99 -10.35 -24.07
N ASP A 156 -19.57 -10.44 -25.32
CA ASP A 156 -18.34 -9.84 -25.85
C ASP A 156 -18.58 -8.38 -26.29
N GLU A 157 -18.87 -7.52 -25.31
CA GLU A 157 -18.99 -6.09 -25.54
C GLU A 157 -18.25 -5.32 -24.43
N SER A 158 -17.55 -4.25 -24.82
CA SER A 158 -16.65 -3.49 -23.93
C SER A 158 -17.34 -2.83 -22.73
N TRP A 159 -18.67 -2.66 -22.77
CA TRP A 159 -19.41 -2.06 -21.65
C TRP A 159 -19.68 -3.04 -20.51
N VAL A 160 -19.56 -4.36 -20.72
CA VAL A 160 -20.02 -5.36 -19.75
C VAL A 160 -19.15 -5.38 -18.50
N THR A 161 -17.82 -5.48 -18.66
CA THR A 161 -16.86 -5.49 -17.55
C THR A 161 -16.98 -4.26 -16.64
N PRO A 162 -16.98 -3.01 -17.16
CA PRO A 162 -17.17 -1.84 -16.30
C PRO A 162 -18.57 -1.78 -15.67
N LEU A 163 -19.63 -2.16 -16.40
CA LEU A 163 -21.00 -2.16 -15.86
C LEU A 163 -21.16 -3.15 -14.70
N LEU A 164 -20.59 -4.35 -14.80
CA LEU A 164 -20.61 -5.33 -13.70
C LEU A 164 -19.82 -4.82 -12.48
N GLY A 165 -18.71 -4.13 -12.71
CA GLY A 165 -17.96 -3.42 -11.66
C GLY A 165 -18.81 -2.36 -10.96
N ASP A 166 -19.53 -1.54 -11.73
CA ASP A 166 -20.43 -0.51 -11.22
C ASP A 166 -21.59 -1.10 -10.42
N VAL A 167 -22.22 -2.18 -10.91
CA VAL A 167 -23.29 -2.90 -10.20
C VAL A 167 -22.76 -3.49 -8.88
N ALA A 168 -21.58 -4.10 -8.90
CA ALA A 168 -20.96 -4.66 -7.69
C ALA A 168 -20.65 -3.56 -6.66
N VAL A 169 -20.14 -2.40 -7.07
CA VAL A 169 -19.93 -1.25 -6.17
C VAL A 169 -21.27 -0.73 -5.65
N HIS A 170 -22.21 -0.41 -6.54
CA HIS A 170 -23.48 0.21 -6.19
C HIS A 170 -24.28 -0.64 -5.20
N CYS A 171 -24.42 -1.95 -5.44
CA CYS A 171 -25.11 -2.85 -4.53
C CYS A 171 -24.28 -3.24 -3.30
N GLY A 172 -22.95 -3.19 -3.41
CA GLY A 172 -22.01 -3.67 -2.39
C GLY A 172 -21.71 -2.66 -1.29
N VAL A 173 -21.84 -1.37 -1.57
CA VAL A 173 -21.69 -0.29 -0.60
C VAL A 173 -22.95 -0.23 0.30
N GLY A 174 -22.79 0.22 1.55
CA GLY A 174 -23.90 0.38 2.49
C GLY A 174 -24.80 1.56 2.13
N PHE A 175 -25.95 1.67 2.80
CA PHE A 175 -26.85 2.82 2.64
C PHE A 175 -26.13 4.11 3.05
N GLY A 176 -26.28 5.17 2.24
CA GLY A 176 -25.59 6.45 2.47
C GLY A 176 -24.06 6.32 2.54
N ASP A 177 -23.47 5.34 1.86
CA ASP A 177 -22.03 5.04 1.86
C ASP A 177 -21.43 4.62 3.23
N ALA A 178 -22.28 4.29 4.21
CA ALA A 178 -21.90 3.84 5.53
C ALA A 178 -21.15 2.49 5.52
N GLY A 179 -20.11 2.38 6.38
CA GLY A 179 -19.17 1.25 6.37
C GLY A 179 -19.63 0.01 7.13
N GLY A 180 -19.84 -1.10 6.40
CA GLY A 180 -19.96 -2.47 6.96
C GLY A 180 -21.13 -3.28 6.41
N GLU A 181 -22.16 -2.59 5.93
CA GLU A 181 -23.36 -3.18 5.32
C GLU A 181 -23.27 -3.19 3.78
N SER A 182 -24.26 -3.76 3.10
CA SER A 182 -24.40 -3.79 1.64
C SER A 182 -25.88 -3.61 1.30
N ARG A 183 -26.20 -2.76 0.31
CA ARG A 183 -27.57 -2.56 -0.18
C ARG A 183 -28.22 -3.88 -0.63
N CYS A 184 -27.48 -4.71 -1.35
CA CYS A 184 -27.96 -6.01 -1.84
C CYS A 184 -26.84 -7.03 -2.02
N SER A 185 -26.49 -7.76 -0.97
CA SER A 185 -25.44 -8.79 -1.01
C SER A 185 -25.61 -9.81 -2.15
N PRO A 186 -26.82 -10.33 -2.46
CA PRO A 186 -26.99 -11.32 -3.54
C PRO A 186 -26.64 -10.81 -4.94
N ILE A 187 -26.95 -9.55 -5.27
CA ILE A 187 -26.57 -8.95 -6.56
C ILE A 187 -25.05 -8.74 -6.58
N THR A 188 -24.49 -8.17 -5.51
CA THR A 188 -23.07 -7.90 -5.39
C THR A 188 -22.21 -9.16 -5.58
N THR A 189 -22.55 -10.26 -4.90
CA THR A 189 -21.79 -11.51 -5.03
C THR A 189 -21.95 -12.15 -6.41
N SER A 190 -23.12 -12.00 -7.05
CA SER A 190 -23.34 -12.48 -8.42
C SER A 190 -22.52 -11.64 -9.42
N ALA A 191 -22.44 -10.33 -9.25
CA ALA A 191 -21.65 -9.44 -10.11
C ALA A 191 -20.14 -9.69 -9.95
N VAL A 192 -19.66 -9.90 -8.72
CA VAL A 192 -18.26 -10.27 -8.45
C VAL A 192 -17.92 -11.63 -9.07
N ALA A 193 -18.81 -12.61 -8.97
CA ALA A 193 -18.61 -13.92 -9.59
C ALA A 193 -18.64 -13.83 -11.13
N ALA A 194 -19.59 -13.08 -11.70
CA ALA A 194 -19.67 -12.85 -13.13
C ALA A 194 -18.42 -12.12 -13.68
N LEU A 195 -17.88 -11.13 -12.96
CA LEU A 195 -16.61 -10.49 -13.30
C LEU A 195 -15.46 -11.50 -13.34
N ALA A 196 -15.38 -12.38 -12.33
CA ALA A 196 -14.31 -13.37 -12.24
C ALA A 196 -14.32 -14.36 -13.40
N GLU A 197 -15.48 -14.66 -13.99
CA GLU A 197 -15.61 -15.56 -15.15
C GLU A 197 -15.36 -14.87 -16.51
N ARG A 198 -15.01 -13.57 -16.52
CA ARG A 198 -14.77 -12.80 -17.76
C ARG A 198 -13.30 -12.73 -18.19
N ASP A 199 -12.49 -13.72 -17.80
CA ASP A 199 -11.06 -13.82 -18.12
C ASP A 199 -10.74 -13.64 -19.62
N SER A 200 -11.54 -14.26 -20.48
CA SER A 200 -11.45 -14.24 -21.94
C SER A 200 -11.73 -12.87 -22.58
N PHE A 201 -12.20 -11.89 -21.80
CA PHE A 201 -12.57 -10.55 -22.26
C PHE A 201 -11.68 -9.44 -21.70
N GLY A 202 -10.51 -9.79 -21.13
CA GLY A 202 -9.52 -8.83 -20.63
C GLY A 202 -9.19 -9.03 -19.15
N ALA A 203 -8.36 -10.03 -18.85
CA ALA A 203 -8.06 -10.44 -17.47
C ALA A 203 -7.49 -9.31 -16.58
N LEU A 204 -6.68 -8.39 -17.14
CA LEU A 204 -6.19 -7.21 -16.40
C LEU A 204 -7.32 -6.24 -16.03
N GLU A 205 -8.28 -6.02 -16.93
CA GLU A 205 -9.44 -5.17 -16.68
C GLU A 205 -10.34 -5.78 -15.60
N VAL A 206 -10.51 -7.11 -15.62
CA VAL A 206 -11.23 -7.85 -14.58
C VAL A 206 -10.57 -7.66 -13.20
N VAL A 207 -9.25 -7.86 -13.11
CA VAL A 207 -8.48 -7.66 -11.87
C VAL A 207 -8.59 -6.22 -11.38
N ALA A 208 -8.51 -5.23 -12.28
CA ALA A 208 -8.68 -3.82 -11.95
C ALA A 208 -10.10 -3.52 -11.40
N GLN A 209 -11.15 -4.04 -12.03
CA GLN A 209 -12.53 -3.88 -11.52
C GLN A 209 -12.73 -4.56 -10.17
N LEU A 210 -12.26 -5.80 -9.98
CA LEU A 210 -12.37 -6.52 -8.71
C LEU A 210 -11.64 -5.79 -7.57
N THR A 211 -10.46 -5.23 -7.87
CA THR A 211 -9.73 -4.35 -6.94
C THR A 211 -10.55 -3.12 -6.58
N ARG A 212 -11.09 -2.43 -7.59
CA ARG A 212 -11.92 -1.24 -7.39
C ARG A 212 -13.10 -1.58 -6.49
N VAL A 213 -13.80 -2.69 -6.73
CA VAL A 213 -14.91 -3.17 -5.89
C VAL A 213 -14.43 -3.40 -4.45
N LYS A 214 -13.29 -4.08 -4.25
CA LYS A 214 -12.68 -4.32 -2.92
C LYS A 214 -12.38 -3.03 -2.16
N SER A 215 -11.99 -1.97 -2.86
CA SER A 215 -11.67 -0.67 -2.23
C SER A 215 -12.90 0.03 -1.65
N LYS A 216 -14.06 -0.14 -2.29
CA LYS A 216 -15.32 0.51 -1.90
C LYS A 216 -16.11 -0.34 -0.91
N VAL A 217 -16.21 -1.65 -1.14
CA VAL A 217 -17.04 -2.57 -0.35
C VAL A 217 -16.38 -2.93 0.99
N GLN A 218 -17.06 -2.62 2.09
CA GLN A 218 -16.56 -2.87 3.46
C GLN A 218 -17.13 -4.16 4.09
N ASN A 219 -18.21 -4.72 3.53
CA ASN A 219 -18.84 -5.92 4.09
C ASN A 219 -17.87 -7.13 4.10
N LYS A 220 -17.63 -7.72 5.28
CA LYS A 220 -16.61 -8.78 5.47
C LYS A 220 -16.85 -10.03 4.63
N THR A 221 -18.11 -10.46 4.48
CA THR A 221 -18.45 -11.67 3.71
C THR A 221 -18.23 -11.45 2.23
N ILE A 222 -18.65 -10.28 1.71
CA ILE A 222 -18.46 -9.92 0.30
C ILE A 222 -16.97 -9.73 0.00
N ARG A 223 -16.19 -9.10 0.89
CA ARG A 223 -14.73 -8.95 0.74
C ARG A 223 -14.02 -10.29 0.56
N LYS A 224 -14.39 -11.33 1.31
CA LYS A 224 -13.83 -12.68 1.11
C LYS A 224 -14.15 -13.24 -0.29
N ALA A 225 -15.35 -12.98 -0.81
CA ALA A 225 -15.71 -13.39 -2.16
C ALA A 225 -14.90 -12.61 -3.21
N ILE A 226 -14.71 -11.30 -3.01
CA ILE A 226 -13.88 -10.46 -3.89
C ILE A 226 -12.42 -10.91 -3.86
N ASP A 227 -11.86 -11.20 -2.67
CA ASP A 227 -10.49 -11.68 -2.53
C ASP A 227 -10.27 -13.00 -3.30
N LYS A 228 -11.21 -13.94 -3.18
CA LYS A 228 -11.18 -15.20 -3.93
C LYS A 228 -11.25 -14.95 -5.44
N ALA A 229 -12.21 -14.15 -5.89
CA ALA A 229 -12.37 -13.79 -7.30
C ALA A 229 -11.12 -13.12 -7.87
N THR A 230 -10.52 -12.20 -7.12
CA THR A 230 -9.31 -11.47 -7.49
C THR A 230 -8.12 -12.40 -7.63
N ALA A 231 -7.95 -13.34 -6.69
CA ALA A 231 -6.87 -14.34 -6.76
C ALA A 231 -7.03 -15.29 -7.94
N THR A 232 -8.25 -15.76 -8.23
CA THR A 232 -8.53 -16.60 -9.40
C THR A 232 -8.23 -15.86 -10.71
N ALA A 233 -8.81 -14.67 -10.89
CA ALA A 233 -8.60 -13.87 -12.10
C ALA A 233 -7.12 -13.51 -12.31
N ALA A 234 -6.38 -13.22 -11.22
CA ALA A 234 -4.96 -12.93 -11.30
C ALA A 234 -4.13 -14.15 -11.71
N ALA A 235 -4.43 -15.33 -11.16
CA ALA A 235 -3.75 -16.56 -11.52
C ALA A 235 -3.97 -16.93 -13.01
N GLU A 236 -5.19 -16.77 -13.50
CA GLU A 236 -5.55 -16.99 -14.91
C GLU A 236 -4.91 -15.95 -15.84
N ALA A 237 -4.78 -14.70 -15.39
CA ALA A 237 -4.05 -13.65 -16.08
C ALA A 237 -2.52 -13.85 -16.11
N GLY A 238 -1.99 -14.89 -15.46
CA GLY A 238 -0.56 -15.09 -15.29
C GLY A 238 0.13 -14.00 -14.44
N LEU A 239 -0.64 -13.23 -13.67
CA LEU A 239 -0.09 -12.20 -12.80
C LEU A 239 0.66 -12.84 -11.63
N THR A 240 1.88 -12.40 -11.41
CA THR A 240 2.61 -12.76 -10.20
C THR A 240 1.89 -12.19 -8.98
N PRO A 241 2.05 -12.78 -7.78
CA PRO A 241 1.55 -12.18 -6.54
C PRO A 241 1.99 -10.72 -6.36
N GLY A 242 3.20 -10.39 -6.83
CA GLY A 242 3.71 -9.02 -6.87
C GLY A 242 2.87 -8.11 -7.76
N ALA A 243 2.65 -8.51 -9.02
CA ALA A 243 1.82 -7.75 -9.95
C ALA A 243 0.38 -7.57 -9.44
N LEU A 244 -0.19 -8.60 -8.81
CA LEU A 244 -1.53 -8.48 -8.22
C LEU A 244 -1.61 -7.38 -7.16
N VAL A 245 -0.61 -7.28 -6.29
CA VAL A 245 -0.55 -6.23 -5.26
C VAL A 245 -0.45 -4.84 -5.88
N GLU A 246 0.31 -4.68 -6.96
CA GLU A 246 0.46 -3.42 -7.70
C GLU A 246 -0.89 -2.94 -8.27
N TRP A 247 -1.62 -3.83 -8.94
CA TRP A 247 -2.94 -3.53 -9.47
C TRP A 247 -4.02 -3.40 -8.39
N SER A 248 -3.74 -3.85 -7.16
CA SER A 248 -4.69 -3.87 -6.04
C SER A 248 -4.76 -2.57 -5.23
N VAL A 249 -3.94 -1.56 -5.55
CA VAL A 249 -3.84 -0.34 -4.73
C VAL A 249 -5.06 0.56 -4.95
N PRO A 250 -5.79 0.96 -3.88
CA PRO A 250 -6.88 1.90 -4.01
C PRO A 250 -6.42 3.33 -4.36
N ASP A 251 -7.18 4.00 -5.24
CA ASP A 251 -7.03 5.43 -5.54
C ASP A 251 -7.57 6.35 -4.42
N PHE A 252 -8.42 5.83 -3.54
CA PHE A 252 -9.17 6.58 -2.53
C PHE A 252 -10.03 7.73 -3.10
N GLY A 253 -10.34 7.68 -4.40
CA GLY A 253 -11.02 8.76 -5.13
C GLY A 253 -10.20 10.05 -5.21
N LEU A 254 -8.87 9.94 -5.14
CA LEU A 254 -7.91 11.00 -5.42
C LEU A 254 -7.55 11.00 -6.92
N ASP A 255 -7.18 12.16 -7.46
CA ASP A 255 -6.63 12.32 -8.80
C ASP A 255 -5.12 12.02 -8.86
N ALA A 256 -4.51 12.09 -10.05
CA ALA A 256 -3.08 11.80 -10.26
C ALA A 256 -2.14 12.72 -9.44
N ASP A 257 -2.59 13.91 -9.04
CA ASP A 257 -1.86 14.80 -8.13
C ASP A 257 -2.04 14.45 -6.64
N GLY A 258 -2.81 13.40 -6.35
CA GLY A 258 -3.17 12.98 -5.00
C GLY A 258 -4.17 13.93 -4.35
N ARG A 259 -5.02 14.59 -5.12
CA ARG A 259 -6.02 15.57 -4.64
C ARG A 259 -7.44 15.09 -4.86
N ALA A 260 -8.37 15.63 -4.07
CA ALA A 260 -9.80 15.42 -4.30
C ALA A 260 -10.61 16.58 -3.71
N GLU A 261 -11.74 16.89 -4.34
CA GLU A 261 -12.73 17.82 -3.79
C GLU A 261 -14.00 17.06 -3.39
N ARG A 262 -14.60 17.42 -2.25
CA ARG A 262 -15.87 16.86 -1.75
C ARG A 262 -16.77 17.98 -1.22
N THR A 263 -17.92 18.16 -1.84
CA THR A 263 -18.91 19.16 -1.42
C THR A 263 -19.72 18.64 -0.23
N ILE A 264 -19.80 19.44 0.84
CA ILE A 264 -20.53 19.14 2.08
C ILE A 264 -21.30 20.40 2.49
N GLY A 265 -22.62 20.38 2.30
CA GLY A 265 -23.45 21.58 2.38
C GLY A 265 -22.94 22.65 1.42
N ASP A 266 -22.77 23.88 1.91
CA ASP A 266 -22.23 25.00 1.13
C ASP A 266 -20.69 25.09 1.12
N HIS A 267 -20.00 24.08 1.67
CA HIS A 267 -18.54 24.06 1.79
C HIS A 267 -17.93 22.98 0.90
N VAL A 268 -16.67 23.16 0.50
CA VAL A 268 -15.93 22.14 -0.26
C VAL A 268 -14.68 21.73 0.51
N ALA A 269 -14.60 20.45 0.88
CA ALA A 269 -13.38 19.87 1.44
C ALA A 269 -12.35 19.64 0.32
N LEU A 270 -11.16 20.20 0.49
CA LEU A 270 -10.00 20.08 -0.39
C LEU A 270 -9.01 19.12 0.25
N LEU A 271 -8.95 17.90 -0.29
CA LEU A 271 -8.06 16.84 0.17
C LEU A 271 -6.76 16.86 -0.64
N SER A 272 -5.62 16.69 0.01
CA SER A 272 -4.32 16.56 -0.66
C SER A 272 -3.41 15.60 0.08
N LEU A 273 -2.95 14.56 -0.62
CA LEU A 273 -2.03 13.57 -0.11
C LEU A 273 -0.60 14.13 -0.15
N GLY A 274 -0.14 14.59 1.01
CA GLY A 274 1.25 14.94 1.23
C GLY A 274 2.05 13.70 1.62
N VAL A 275 3.17 13.48 0.94
CA VAL A 275 4.16 12.49 1.37
C VAL A 275 5.33 13.23 2.00
N ALA A 276 5.38 13.19 3.33
CA ALA A 276 6.44 13.77 4.12
C ALA A 276 7.22 12.67 4.83
N LYS A 277 8.33 13.06 5.47
CA LYS A 277 9.17 12.15 6.25
C LYS A 277 8.41 11.46 7.39
N ALA A 278 7.47 12.14 8.04
CA ALA A 278 6.61 11.58 9.10
C ALA A 278 5.58 10.54 8.58
N GLY A 279 5.63 10.21 7.29
CA GLY A 279 4.71 9.35 6.58
C GLY A 279 3.72 10.14 5.74
N ALA A 280 2.90 9.40 4.99
CA ALA A 280 1.80 9.97 4.25
C ALA A 280 0.78 10.64 5.18
N THR A 281 0.33 11.83 4.80
CA THR A 281 -0.73 12.56 5.47
C THR A 281 -1.71 13.08 4.43
N LEU A 282 -3.00 12.80 4.62
CA LEU A 282 -4.04 13.42 3.85
C LEU A 282 -4.41 14.75 4.51
N ALA A 283 -3.90 15.85 3.98
CA ALA A 283 -4.25 17.19 4.42
C ALA A 283 -5.68 17.51 3.97
N MET A 284 -6.46 18.13 4.86
CA MET A 284 -7.83 18.54 4.61
C MET A 284 -7.94 20.04 4.86
N ARG A 285 -8.19 20.81 3.79
CA ARG A 285 -8.54 22.23 3.83
C ARG A 285 -9.99 22.39 3.38
N TRP A 286 -10.56 23.57 3.57
CA TRP A 286 -11.97 23.84 3.27
C TRP A 286 -12.10 25.13 2.50
N ARG A 287 -12.89 25.11 1.43
CA ARG A 287 -13.35 26.30 0.72
C ARG A 287 -14.72 26.69 1.30
N THR A 288 -14.84 27.92 1.78
CA THR A 288 -16.09 28.48 2.32
C THR A 288 -17.04 28.93 1.19
N PRO A 289 -18.31 29.24 1.49
CA PRO A 289 -19.24 29.82 0.52
C PRO A 289 -18.76 31.18 -0.04
N SER A 290 -17.95 31.93 0.72
CA SER A 290 -17.30 33.17 0.27
C SER A 290 -16.10 32.93 -0.66
N GLY A 291 -15.65 31.69 -0.82
CA GLY A 291 -14.50 31.30 -1.64
C GLY A 291 -13.16 31.22 -0.89
N ASP A 292 -13.13 31.54 0.42
CA ASP A 292 -11.91 31.54 1.22
C ASP A 292 -11.45 30.11 1.54
N ILE A 293 -10.13 29.86 1.54
CA ILE A 293 -9.55 28.57 1.93
C ILE A 293 -9.06 28.61 3.38
N VAL A 294 -9.64 27.76 4.23
CA VAL A 294 -9.30 27.64 5.65
C VAL A 294 -8.78 26.25 5.99
N GLY A 295 -7.89 26.15 6.99
CA GLY A 295 -7.30 24.88 7.44
C GLY A 295 -8.13 24.14 8.49
N SER A 296 -9.02 24.83 9.19
CA SER A 296 -9.91 24.25 10.20
C SER A 296 -11.22 23.81 9.58
N VAL A 297 -11.83 22.76 10.14
CA VAL A 297 -13.19 22.35 9.75
C VAL A 297 -14.18 23.47 10.12
N PRO A 298 -15.00 23.97 9.16
CA PRO A 298 -16.04 24.97 9.42
C PRO A 298 -17.06 24.50 10.46
N GLU A 299 -17.57 25.40 11.29
CA GLU A 299 -18.48 25.04 12.39
C GLU A 299 -19.80 24.44 11.87
N ALA A 300 -20.36 25.03 10.81
CA ALA A 300 -21.57 24.52 10.15
C ALA A 300 -21.43 23.06 9.68
N VAL A 301 -20.24 22.66 9.22
CA VAL A 301 -19.96 21.26 8.84
C VAL A 301 -19.92 20.36 10.06
N LYS A 302 -19.37 20.81 11.20
CA LYS A 302 -19.34 20.00 12.43
C LYS A 302 -20.73 19.78 13.01
N GLU A 303 -21.58 20.80 12.97
CA GLU A 303 -22.92 20.76 13.57
C GLU A 303 -23.94 20.01 12.71
N HIS A 304 -23.89 20.21 11.38
CA HIS A 304 -24.94 19.73 10.48
C HIS A 304 -24.51 18.58 9.55
N HIS A 305 -23.21 18.32 9.40
CA HIS A 305 -22.65 17.33 8.47
C HIS A 305 -21.59 16.44 9.14
N ALA A 306 -21.86 16.05 10.39
CA ALA A 306 -20.92 15.28 11.21
C ALA A 306 -20.61 13.89 10.61
N SER A 307 -21.56 13.28 9.89
CA SER A 307 -21.39 11.97 9.25
C SER A 307 -20.40 12.04 8.08
N GLU A 308 -20.62 12.98 7.17
CA GLU A 308 -19.76 13.21 6.00
C GLU A 308 -18.33 13.60 6.45
N LEU A 309 -18.22 14.41 7.50
CA LEU A 309 -16.94 14.72 8.12
C LEU A 309 -16.25 13.49 8.73
N ALA A 310 -17.00 12.57 9.33
CA ALA A 310 -16.46 11.32 9.87
C ALA A 310 -15.92 10.43 8.73
N GLU A 311 -16.61 10.34 7.61
CA GLU A 311 -16.16 9.60 6.42
C GLU A 311 -14.85 10.16 5.85
N LEU A 312 -14.70 11.49 5.77
CA LEU A 312 -13.44 12.12 5.36
C LEU A 312 -12.29 11.81 6.31
N ARG A 313 -12.56 11.81 7.62
CA ARG A 313 -11.55 11.44 8.63
C ARG A 313 -11.17 9.97 8.53
N ASP A 314 -12.13 9.09 8.26
CA ASP A 314 -11.86 7.66 8.08
C ASP A 314 -11.15 7.37 6.75
N LEU A 315 -11.42 8.14 5.70
CA LEU A 315 -10.61 8.12 4.48
C LEU A 315 -9.14 8.44 4.78
N ALA A 316 -8.88 9.54 5.52
CA ALA A 316 -7.52 9.92 5.91
C ALA A 316 -6.82 8.81 6.72
N LYS A 317 -7.54 8.14 7.63
CA LYS A 317 -7.01 7.00 8.41
C LYS A 317 -6.69 5.78 7.53
N ARG A 318 -7.47 5.52 6.48
CA ARG A 318 -7.26 4.38 5.56
C ARG A 318 -6.13 4.60 4.56
N VAL A 319 -5.98 5.83 4.03
CA VAL A 319 -4.94 6.17 3.05
C VAL A 319 -3.54 6.01 3.64
N LYS A 320 -3.34 6.47 4.89
CA LYS A 320 -2.03 6.51 5.54
C LYS A 320 -1.29 5.15 5.59
N PRO A 321 -1.87 4.06 6.12
CA PRO A 321 -1.19 2.77 6.15
C PRO A 321 -0.94 2.18 4.76
N VAL A 322 -1.85 2.41 3.80
CA VAL A 322 -1.66 1.95 2.41
C VAL A 322 -0.49 2.68 1.76
N ALA A 323 -0.43 4.01 1.86
CA ALA A 323 0.68 4.78 1.32
C ALA A 323 2.02 4.40 1.98
N ALA A 324 2.05 4.14 3.28
CA ALA A 324 3.24 3.66 3.97
C ALA A 324 3.69 2.27 3.47
N ALA A 325 2.75 1.35 3.25
CA ALA A 325 3.04 0.04 2.68
C ALA A 325 3.56 0.14 1.23
N GLN A 326 3.01 1.04 0.41
CA GLN A 326 3.48 1.24 -0.96
C GLN A 326 4.87 1.87 -1.03
N ARG A 327 5.20 2.77 -0.10
CA ARG A 327 6.57 3.28 0.06
C ARG A 327 7.56 2.15 0.37
N ALA A 328 7.23 1.28 1.33
CA ALA A 328 8.09 0.14 1.69
C ALA A 328 8.23 -0.83 0.51
N ARG A 329 7.13 -1.13 -0.18
CA ARG A 329 7.13 -1.97 -1.38
C ARG A 329 8.02 -1.40 -2.49
N LEU A 330 7.97 -0.09 -2.75
CA LEU A 330 8.86 0.55 -3.74
C LEU A 330 10.33 0.40 -3.36
N GLU A 331 10.67 0.42 -2.06
CA GLU A 331 12.03 0.16 -1.60
C GLU A 331 12.42 -1.31 -1.79
N ASP A 332 11.52 -2.25 -1.49
CA ASP A 332 11.77 -3.69 -1.69
C ASP A 332 11.99 -4.04 -3.17
N LEU A 333 11.36 -3.31 -4.10
CA LEU A 333 11.59 -3.46 -5.54
C LEU A 333 13.02 -3.11 -5.97
N MET A 334 13.83 -2.44 -5.13
CA MET A 334 15.24 -2.23 -5.38
C MET A 334 16.04 -3.54 -5.40
N ALA A 335 15.53 -4.60 -4.77
CA ALA A 335 16.11 -5.94 -4.79
C ALA A 335 15.61 -6.81 -5.96
N CYS A 336 14.72 -6.29 -6.81
CA CYS A 336 14.16 -6.99 -7.95
C CYS A 336 14.73 -6.43 -9.25
N ASP A 337 15.16 -7.30 -10.17
CA ASP A 337 15.47 -6.88 -11.55
C ASP A 337 14.22 -6.82 -12.43
N ARG A 338 13.17 -6.17 -11.92
CA ARG A 338 11.85 -6.18 -12.56
C ARG A 338 11.71 -5.05 -13.56
N GLU A 339 11.10 -5.39 -14.68
CA GLU A 339 10.69 -4.44 -15.71
C GLU A 339 9.19 -4.44 -15.93
N TRP A 340 8.66 -3.24 -16.18
CA TRP A 340 7.26 -3.00 -16.53
C TRP A 340 7.15 -2.50 -17.96
N SER A 341 6.03 -2.78 -18.62
CA SER A 341 5.68 -2.04 -19.83
C SER A 341 5.42 -0.57 -19.47
N ALA A 342 5.57 0.34 -20.44
CA ALA A 342 5.21 1.74 -20.23
C ALA A 342 3.77 1.91 -19.71
N ALA A 343 2.83 1.10 -20.21
CA ALA A 343 1.43 1.11 -19.77
C ALA A 343 1.27 0.72 -18.29
N ASP A 344 1.88 -0.39 -17.86
CA ASP A 344 1.83 -0.85 -16.46
C ASP A 344 2.54 0.13 -15.53
N TRP A 345 3.66 0.69 -15.98
CA TRP A 345 4.42 1.68 -15.23
C TRP A 345 3.58 2.95 -14.96
N ILE A 346 2.86 3.44 -15.98
CA ILE A 346 1.96 4.58 -15.83
C ILE A 346 0.79 4.23 -14.91
N ALA A 347 0.13 3.09 -15.13
CA ALA A 347 -1.08 2.70 -14.41
C ALA A 347 -0.82 2.43 -12.91
N CYS A 348 0.25 1.68 -12.60
CA CYS A 348 0.54 1.22 -11.24
C CYS A 348 1.41 2.19 -10.43
N TYR A 349 2.22 3.02 -11.10
CA TYR A 349 3.20 3.88 -10.43
C TYR A 349 2.96 5.36 -10.69
N VAL A 350 3.49 5.90 -11.80
CA VAL A 350 3.64 7.36 -11.95
C VAL A 350 2.32 8.11 -12.13
N GLY A 351 1.32 7.46 -12.73
CA GLY A 351 -0.04 7.97 -12.87
C GLY A 351 -0.97 7.61 -11.70
N HIS A 352 -0.54 6.75 -10.78
CA HIS A 352 -1.39 6.29 -9.69
C HIS A 352 -1.49 7.38 -8.57
N PRO A 353 -2.69 7.76 -8.10
CA PRO A 353 -2.90 8.84 -7.12
C PRO A 353 -2.11 8.74 -5.80
N VAL A 354 -1.94 7.52 -5.30
CA VAL A 354 -1.16 7.22 -4.08
C VAL A 354 0.30 6.89 -4.37
N VAL A 355 0.57 5.87 -5.20
CA VAL A 355 1.92 5.39 -5.48
C VAL A 355 2.76 6.44 -6.22
N GLY A 356 2.15 7.20 -7.13
CA GLY A 356 2.78 8.27 -7.90
C GLY A 356 3.39 9.35 -7.03
N ARG A 357 2.84 9.60 -5.82
CA ARG A 357 3.42 10.56 -4.86
C ARG A 357 4.85 10.19 -4.46
N TYR A 358 5.19 8.92 -4.48
CA TYR A 358 6.54 8.41 -4.23
C TYR A 358 7.28 8.12 -5.53
N ALA A 359 6.64 7.43 -6.48
CA ALA A 359 7.27 6.98 -7.72
C ALA A 359 7.80 8.14 -8.58
N ASN A 360 7.15 9.30 -8.58
CA ASN A 360 7.58 10.49 -9.33
C ASN A 360 8.81 11.19 -8.73
N SER A 361 9.26 10.78 -7.54
CA SER A 361 10.49 11.28 -6.90
C SER A 361 11.65 10.26 -6.93
N LEU A 362 11.44 9.14 -7.63
CA LEU A 362 12.44 8.11 -7.88
C LEU A 362 12.98 8.23 -9.30
N ILE A 363 14.23 7.81 -9.47
CA ILE A 363 14.90 7.71 -10.76
C ILE A 363 14.44 6.39 -11.42
N TRP A 364 13.93 6.48 -12.64
CA TRP A 364 13.56 5.34 -13.46
C TRP A 364 14.51 5.22 -14.63
N GLN A 365 14.61 4.01 -15.18
CA GLN A 365 15.50 3.70 -16.30
C GLN A 365 14.71 3.05 -17.43
N THR A 366 15.01 3.45 -18.66
CA THR A 366 14.61 2.75 -19.88
C THR A 366 15.80 2.67 -20.84
N GLY A 367 16.14 1.47 -21.31
CA GLY A 367 17.39 1.23 -22.02
C GLY A 367 18.59 1.75 -21.21
N ASP A 368 19.41 2.59 -21.86
CA ASP A 368 20.60 3.22 -21.27
C ASP A 368 20.31 4.59 -20.64
N SER A 369 19.06 5.05 -20.68
CA SER A 369 18.66 6.37 -20.17
C SER A 369 18.00 6.25 -18.79
N ALA A 370 18.34 7.17 -17.89
CA ALA A 370 17.75 7.25 -16.56
C ALA A 370 17.24 8.67 -16.29
N GLY A 371 16.13 8.81 -15.58
CA GLY A 371 15.56 10.12 -15.27
C GLY A 371 14.43 10.12 -14.26
N LEU A 372 14.06 11.32 -13.80
CA LEU A 372 12.89 11.56 -12.98
C LEU A 372 11.63 11.65 -13.87
N PRO A 373 10.50 11.02 -13.51
CA PRO A 373 9.29 11.06 -14.32
C PRO A 373 8.69 12.46 -14.36
N VAL A 374 8.36 12.92 -15.57
CA VAL A 374 7.63 14.18 -15.80
C VAL A 374 6.51 13.94 -16.81
N LEU A 375 5.34 14.51 -16.55
CA LEU A 375 4.23 14.52 -17.50
C LEU A 375 4.32 15.78 -18.37
N THR A 376 4.56 15.59 -19.66
CA THR A 376 4.63 16.66 -20.67
C THR A 376 3.34 16.73 -21.48
N GLU A 377 3.18 17.75 -22.33
CA GLU A 377 2.06 17.84 -23.28
C GLU A 377 1.96 16.62 -24.21
N GLN A 378 3.08 15.95 -24.43
CA GLN A 378 3.15 14.83 -25.35
C GLN A 378 3.11 13.47 -24.63
N GLY A 379 2.99 13.43 -23.31
CA GLY A 379 2.99 12.21 -22.50
C GLY A 379 4.14 12.18 -21.48
N TRP A 380 4.36 11.01 -20.89
CA TRP A 380 5.41 10.82 -19.89
C TRP A 380 6.81 10.83 -20.52
N ALA A 381 7.75 11.46 -19.83
CA ALA A 381 9.18 11.48 -20.14
C ALA A 381 10.01 11.27 -18.87
N LEU A 382 11.28 10.90 -19.05
CA LEU A 382 12.29 10.85 -18.01
C LEU A 382 13.23 12.04 -18.19
N TYR A 383 13.34 12.86 -17.15
CA TYR A 383 14.22 14.02 -17.11
C TYR A 383 15.54 13.64 -16.43
N GLY A 384 16.64 13.65 -17.18
CA GLY A 384 17.96 13.27 -16.72
C GLY A 384 18.65 14.33 -15.86
N HIS A 385 19.77 13.95 -15.25
CA HIS A 385 20.51 14.82 -14.33
C HIS A 385 21.20 16.01 -15.03
N GLU A 386 21.43 15.94 -16.34
CA GLU A 386 22.01 17.02 -17.17
C GLU A 386 20.96 17.92 -17.81
N GLY A 387 19.67 17.65 -17.58
CA GLY A 387 18.55 18.37 -18.19
C GLY A 387 18.14 17.84 -19.56
N ASP A 388 18.63 16.66 -19.93
CA ASP A 388 18.14 15.87 -21.04
C ASP A 388 16.73 15.31 -20.75
N GLU A 389 15.92 15.17 -21.79
CA GLU A 389 14.56 14.64 -21.70
C GLU A 389 14.43 13.45 -22.65
N VAL A 390 14.07 12.30 -22.09
CA VAL A 390 13.83 11.06 -22.85
C VAL A 390 12.36 10.72 -22.77
N ARG A 391 11.65 10.87 -23.89
CA ARG A 391 10.25 10.49 -24.02
C ARG A 391 10.08 8.99 -23.81
N VAL A 392 9.11 8.59 -23.00
CA VAL A 392 8.72 7.19 -22.84
C VAL A 392 7.77 6.78 -23.97
N ALA A 393 8.21 5.85 -24.81
CA ALA A 393 7.41 5.24 -25.87
C ALA A 393 6.57 4.06 -25.34
N GLU A 394 5.49 3.70 -26.04
CA GLU A 394 4.63 2.58 -25.65
C GLU A 394 5.35 1.22 -25.63
N SER A 395 6.38 1.07 -26.47
CA SER A 395 7.22 -0.14 -26.54
C SER A 395 8.28 -0.21 -25.43
N ASP A 396 8.47 0.86 -24.67
CA ASP A 396 9.56 0.94 -23.71
C ASP A 396 9.30 0.04 -22.50
N ARG A 397 10.42 -0.45 -21.96
CA ARG A 397 10.48 -1.21 -20.73
C ARG A 397 11.12 -0.33 -19.67
N LEU A 398 10.46 -0.23 -18.52
CA LEU A 398 10.85 0.65 -17.43
C LEU A 398 11.27 -0.20 -16.24
N ARG A 399 12.32 0.20 -15.55
CA ARG A 399 12.74 -0.37 -14.26
C ARG A 399 13.16 0.73 -13.30
N LEU A 400 13.21 0.40 -12.00
CA LEU A 400 13.85 1.29 -11.04
C LEU A 400 15.36 1.35 -11.31
N TRP A 401 15.89 2.57 -11.40
CA TRP A 401 17.32 2.78 -11.50
C TRP A 401 18.00 2.37 -10.19
N HIS A 402 19.14 1.70 -10.29
CA HIS A 402 19.90 1.21 -9.15
C HIS A 402 21.40 1.52 -9.34
N PRO A 403 22.10 2.08 -8.33
CA PRO A 403 23.52 2.44 -8.45
C PRO A 403 24.43 1.28 -8.89
N ILE A 404 24.11 0.04 -8.53
CA ILE A 404 24.87 -1.15 -8.92
C ILE A 404 25.01 -1.35 -10.44
N ARG A 405 24.09 -0.78 -11.24
CA ARG A 405 24.12 -0.85 -12.71
C ARG A 405 24.69 0.41 -13.35
N ALA A 406 25.00 1.43 -12.56
CA ALA A 406 25.40 2.74 -13.03
C ALA A 406 26.91 2.94 -12.89
N SER A 407 27.47 3.80 -13.74
CA SER A 407 28.87 4.22 -13.59
C SER A 407 29.03 5.13 -12.37
N LEU A 408 30.25 5.22 -11.81
CA LEU A 408 30.53 6.15 -10.71
C LEU A 408 30.18 7.60 -11.08
N ALA A 409 30.49 8.02 -12.31
CA ALA A 409 30.19 9.37 -12.79
C ALA A 409 28.68 9.66 -12.80
N GLU A 410 27.88 8.71 -13.28
CA GLU A 410 26.41 8.83 -13.29
C GLU A 410 25.84 8.87 -11.86
N ILE A 411 26.34 8.02 -10.96
CA ILE A 411 25.96 8.03 -9.54
C ILE A 411 26.26 9.39 -8.90
N GLU A 412 27.47 9.91 -9.11
CA GLU A 412 27.89 11.21 -8.59
C GLU A 412 27.03 12.36 -9.15
N ALA A 413 26.70 12.31 -10.44
CA ALA A 413 25.85 13.31 -11.08
C ALA A 413 24.42 13.29 -10.53
N TRP A 414 23.83 12.11 -10.32
CA TRP A 414 22.52 11.98 -9.66
C TRP A 414 22.55 12.50 -8.22
N ARG A 415 23.59 12.15 -7.45
CA ARG A 415 23.75 12.65 -6.06
C ARG A 415 23.89 14.17 -6.01
N ALA A 416 24.64 14.75 -6.94
CA ALA A 416 24.78 16.20 -7.07
C ALA A 416 23.42 16.84 -7.41
N HIS A 417 22.76 16.36 -8.46
CA HIS A 417 21.44 16.85 -8.89
C HIS A 417 20.41 16.84 -7.76
N ILE A 418 20.27 15.70 -7.07
CA ILE A 418 19.33 15.56 -5.95
C ILE A 418 19.65 16.50 -4.80
N THR A 419 20.93 16.70 -4.48
CA THR A 419 21.36 17.58 -3.38
C THR A 419 21.12 19.06 -3.74
N ASP A 420 21.48 19.46 -4.95
CA ASP A 420 21.39 20.86 -5.40
C ASP A 420 19.95 21.31 -5.63
N ALA A 421 19.13 20.42 -6.21
CA ALA A 421 17.69 20.66 -6.37
C ALA A 421 16.88 20.41 -5.08
N GLN A 422 17.53 20.00 -3.98
CA GLN A 422 16.90 19.68 -2.70
C GLN A 422 15.75 18.66 -2.83
N LEU A 423 15.92 17.70 -3.74
CA LEU A 423 14.91 16.68 -4.03
C LEU A 423 14.92 15.62 -2.94
N ARG A 424 13.73 15.32 -2.42
CA ARG A 424 13.57 14.31 -1.39
C ARG A 424 13.11 12.99 -2.00
N GLN A 425 14.02 12.03 -2.07
CA GLN A 425 13.67 10.66 -2.41
C GLN A 425 12.94 9.99 -1.24
N PRO A 426 11.99 9.07 -1.49
CA PRO A 426 11.29 8.37 -0.44
C PRO A 426 12.31 7.56 0.38
N PHE A 427 13.17 6.80 -0.25
CA PHE A 427 14.26 6.06 0.38
C PHE A 427 15.58 6.41 -0.30
N LYS A 428 16.71 5.93 0.26
CA LYS A 428 18.03 6.13 -0.36
C LYS A 428 18.10 5.32 -1.66
N GLN A 429 17.90 5.99 -2.80
CA GLN A 429 18.07 5.40 -4.12
C GLN A 429 19.39 5.87 -4.76
N ALA A 430 19.59 7.17 -4.98
CA ALA A 430 20.86 7.70 -5.48
C ALA A 430 22.01 7.54 -4.47
N PHE A 431 21.68 7.66 -3.19
CA PHE A 431 22.61 7.47 -2.07
C PHE A 431 22.60 6.03 -1.53
N ARG A 432 22.07 5.07 -2.31
CA ARG A 432 22.03 3.67 -1.88
C ARG A 432 23.43 3.09 -1.84
N GLU A 433 23.76 2.46 -0.72
CA GLU A 433 25.00 1.71 -0.53
C GLU A 433 25.02 0.48 -1.44
N VAL A 434 26.17 0.21 -2.07
CA VAL A 434 26.37 -0.93 -2.97
C VAL A 434 27.38 -1.88 -2.34
N TYR A 435 27.02 -3.16 -2.23
CA TYR A 435 27.91 -4.20 -1.72
C TYR A 435 28.19 -5.20 -2.82
N LEU A 436 29.45 -5.22 -3.27
CA LEU A 436 29.95 -6.22 -4.21
C LEU A 436 30.64 -7.35 -3.45
N LEU A 437 30.74 -8.50 -4.12
CA LEU A 437 31.50 -9.64 -3.62
C LEU A 437 32.97 -9.25 -3.47
N THR A 438 33.53 -9.51 -2.29
CA THR A 438 34.92 -9.21 -1.95
C THR A 438 35.81 -10.44 -2.04
N PRO A 439 37.14 -10.29 -2.19
CA PRO A 439 38.07 -11.42 -2.17
C PRO A 439 37.97 -12.29 -0.91
N ALA A 440 37.65 -11.69 0.25
CA ALA A 440 37.44 -12.44 1.49
C ALA A 440 36.20 -13.37 1.41
N GLU A 441 35.16 -12.94 0.69
CA GLU A 441 33.95 -13.74 0.48
C GLU A 441 34.11 -14.81 -0.60
N GLU A 442 35.01 -14.58 -1.57
CA GLU A 442 35.43 -15.61 -2.53
C GLU A 442 36.15 -16.76 -1.81
N GLU A 443 36.94 -16.46 -0.78
CA GLU A 443 37.65 -17.47 0.02
C GLU A 443 36.69 -18.29 0.90
N THR A 444 35.75 -17.64 1.59
CA THR A 444 34.78 -18.33 2.46
C THR A 444 33.67 -19.06 1.68
N LYS A 445 33.47 -18.69 0.41
CA LYS A 445 32.56 -19.27 -0.60
C LYS A 445 31.07 -19.20 -0.29
N GLN A 446 30.63 -19.65 0.87
CA GLN A 446 29.20 -19.87 1.19
C GLN A 446 28.66 -18.96 2.31
N HIS A 447 29.48 -18.06 2.83
CA HIS A 447 29.08 -17.13 3.89
C HIS A 447 29.98 -15.90 3.91
N SER A 448 29.42 -14.76 4.32
CA SER A 448 30.18 -13.54 4.58
C SER A 448 30.36 -13.35 6.09
N ASN A 449 31.59 -13.01 6.49
CA ASN A 449 31.92 -12.59 7.85
C ASN A 449 32.00 -11.06 8.00
N ARG A 450 31.61 -10.29 6.96
CA ARG A 450 31.75 -8.82 6.92
C ARG A 450 31.09 -8.11 8.10
N PHE A 451 30.04 -8.70 8.66
CA PHE A 451 29.29 -8.18 9.79
C PHE A 451 29.36 -9.09 11.03
N ALA A 452 30.30 -10.03 11.09
CA ALA A 452 30.45 -10.91 12.23
C ALA A 452 31.17 -10.20 13.40
N ALA A 453 30.99 -10.72 14.61
CA ALA A 453 31.66 -10.27 15.84
C ALA A 453 31.35 -8.82 16.29
N HIS A 454 30.18 -8.29 15.91
CA HIS A 454 29.64 -7.06 16.48
C HIS A 454 28.71 -7.36 17.66
N ILE A 455 28.78 -6.54 18.70
CA ILE A 455 27.87 -6.62 19.86
C ILE A 455 26.76 -5.59 19.70
N LEU A 456 25.50 -6.06 19.70
CA LEU A 456 24.31 -5.25 19.46
C LEU A 456 23.40 -5.18 20.69
N ARG A 457 22.66 -4.08 20.82
CA ARG A 457 21.48 -3.99 21.71
C ARG A 457 20.35 -4.85 21.12
N TYR A 458 20.12 -6.05 21.68
CA TYR A 458 19.26 -7.07 21.07
C TYR A 458 17.83 -6.59 20.79
N ARG A 459 17.19 -5.92 21.76
CA ARG A 459 15.80 -5.41 21.59
C ARG A 459 15.68 -4.41 20.43
N GLN A 460 16.71 -3.57 20.25
CA GLN A 460 16.74 -2.59 19.17
C GLN A 460 17.03 -3.27 17.83
N ALA A 461 18.00 -4.20 17.80
CA ALA A 461 18.33 -5.00 16.62
C ALA A 461 17.11 -5.77 16.12
N GLY A 462 16.43 -6.51 17.00
CA GLY A 462 15.22 -7.26 16.66
C GLY A 462 14.08 -6.39 16.13
N ALA A 463 13.93 -5.15 16.63
CA ALA A 463 12.93 -4.22 16.10
C ALA A 463 13.25 -3.74 14.67
N LEU A 464 14.52 -3.44 14.38
CA LEU A 464 14.94 -3.04 13.03
C LEU A 464 14.90 -4.20 12.03
N ILE A 465 15.38 -5.39 12.43
CA ILE A 465 15.30 -6.63 11.64
C ILE A 465 13.86 -6.86 11.16
N ARG A 466 12.88 -6.81 12.07
CA ARG A 466 11.46 -6.97 11.71
C ARG A 466 10.92 -5.82 10.85
N THR A 467 11.36 -4.60 11.09
CA THR A 467 10.93 -3.42 10.31
C THR A 467 11.38 -3.50 8.86
N LEU A 468 12.55 -4.11 8.61
CA LEU A 468 13.08 -4.38 7.28
C LEU A 468 12.52 -5.67 6.65
N GLY A 469 11.52 -6.30 7.27
CA GLY A 469 10.85 -7.48 6.71
C GLY A 469 11.57 -8.80 6.94
N TRP A 470 12.59 -8.86 7.80
CA TRP A 470 13.23 -10.11 8.18
C TRP A 470 12.42 -10.81 9.28
N ALA A 471 12.19 -12.11 9.11
CA ALA A 471 11.68 -12.98 10.15
C ALA A 471 12.83 -13.47 11.02
N ALA A 472 12.72 -13.39 12.33
CA ALA A 472 13.77 -13.82 13.25
C ALA A 472 13.18 -14.59 14.43
N ASN A 473 13.89 -15.61 14.88
CA ASN A 473 13.57 -16.27 16.15
C ASN A 473 13.91 -15.36 17.35
N HIS A 474 13.38 -15.71 18.52
CA HIS A 474 13.66 -14.99 19.76
C HIS A 474 14.86 -15.60 20.47
N LEU A 475 15.79 -14.76 20.93
CA LEU A 475 16.87 -15.19 21.81
C LEU A 475 16.39 -15.20 23.25
N GLY A 476 16.92 -16.13 24.03
CA GLY A 476 16.89 -16.06 25.48
C GLY A 476 17.40 -17.33 26.14
N TYR A 477 17.31 -17.34 27.46
CA TYR A 477 17.99 -18.30 28.33
C TYR A 477 17.13 -19.56 28.56
N TRP A 478 16.80 -20.24 27.47
CA TRP A 478 16.18 -21.58 27.47
C TRP A 478 16.91 -22.50 26.49
N GLU A 479 16.61 -23.80 26.53
CA GLU A 479 17.24 -24.80 25.67
C GLU A 479 16.99 -24.47 24.17
N GLY A 480 18.07 -24.25 23.42
CA GLY A 480 18.00 -23.83 22.01
C GLY A 480 17.70 -22.34 21.78
N GLY A 481 17.62 -21.52 22.84
CA GLY A 481 17.37 -20.07 22.75
C GLY A 481 18.63 -19.19 22.65
N ALA A 482 19.82 -19.79 22.75
CA ALA A 482 21.09 -19.05 22.72
C ALA A 482 21.53 -18.66 21.30
N GLU A 483 21.04 -19.36 20.28
CA GLU A 483 21.38 -19.14 18.87
C GLU A 483 20.18 -18.56 18.12
N GLY A 484 20.45 -17.53 17.34
CA GLY A 484 19.47 -16.74 16.61
C GLY A 484 19.76 -16.73 15.12
N GLU A 485 18.69 -16.73 14.31
CA GLU A 485 18.77 -16.55 12.88
C GLU A 485 17.63 -15.65 12.40
N ALA A 486 18.00 -14.63 11.63
CA ALA A 486 17.08 -13.81 10.86
C ALA A 486 17.11 -14.27 9.41
N VAL A 487 15.94 -14.30 8.77
CA VAL A 487 15.75 -14.79 7.41
C VAL A 487 14.85 -13.82 6.64
N LYS A 488 15.20 -13.52 5.39
CA LYS A 488 14.38 -12.72 4.47
C LYS A 488 14.48 -13.29 3.06
N GLU A 489 13.34 -13.45 2.40
CA GLU A 489 13.30 -13.67 0.96
C GLU A 489 13.58 -12.33 0.25
N ILE A 490 14.51 -12.35 -0.70
CA ILE A 490 15.03 -11.16 -1.37
C ILE A 490 14.71 -11.28 -2.86
N GLY A 491 14.08 -10.24 -3.41
CA GLY A 491 13.67 -10.24 -4.82
C GLY A 491 12.48 -11.16 -5.11
N GLU A 492 12.22 -11.43 -6.39
CA GLU A 492 11.16 -12.34 -6.86
C GLU A 492 11.72 -13.71 -7.34
N ASP A 493 13.04 -13.85 -7.47
CA ASP A 493 13.71 -14.99 -8.12
C ASP A 493 14.07 -16.15 -7.17
N GLY A 494 13.36 -16.27 -6.05
CA GLY A 494 13.52 -17.39 -5.12
C GLY A 494 14.86 -17.40 -4.37
N TRP A 495 15.37 -16.22 -4.01
CA TRP A 495 16.55 -16.06 -3.16
C TRP A 495 16.18 -15.73 -1.72
N ARG A 496 16.98 -16.23 -0.79
CA ARG A 496 16.81 -15.98 0.64
C ARG A 496 18.13 -15.70 1.30
N ALA A 497 18.18 -14.64 2.09
CA ALA A 497 19.32 -14.31 2.93
C ALA A 497 19.06 -14.75 4.37
N LYS A 498 20.13 -15.16 5.04
CA LYS A 498 20.15 -15.55 6.45
C LYS A 498 21.25 -14.80 7.19
N PHE A 499 20.96 -14.38 8.41
CA PHE A 499 21.90 -13.70 9.28
C PHE A 499 21.87 -14.31 10.67
N SER A 500 23.00 -14.85 11.14
CA SER A 500 23.09 -15.46 12.46
C SER A 500 23.50 -14.46 13.54
N PHE A 501 23.02 -14.67 14.76
CA PHE A 501 23.39 -13.89 15.93
C PHE A 501 23.22 -14.74 17.19
N ASP A 502 24.08 -14.53 18.17
CA ASP A 502 24.17 -15.34 19.37
C ASP A 502 23.94 -14.49 20.62
N LEU A 503 23.31 -15.08 21.63
CA LEU A 503 23.07 -14.47 22.92
C LEU A 503 24.40 -14.14 23.63
N VAL A 504 24.56 -12.91 24.10
CA VAL A 504 25.75 -12.46 24.86
C VAL A 504 25.41 -12.21 26.33
N GLU A 505 24.35 -11.43 26.57
CA GLU A 505 24.01 -10.97 27.92
C GLU A 505 22.50 -10.99 28.18
N GLN A 506 22.11 -11.29 29.43
CA GLN A 506 20.73 -11.22 29.94
C GLN A 506 20.48 -9.94 30.72
N LYS A 507 19.24 -9.48 30.64
CA LYS A 507 18.63 -8.59 31.61
C LYS A 507 17.55 -9.33 32.40
N GLY A 508 17.73 -9.44 33.71
CA GLY A 508 16.80 -10.21 34.54
C GLY A 508 16.88 -11.71 34.26
N GLU A 509 15.77 -12.42 34.42
CA GLU A 509 15.76 -13.89 34.47
C GLU A 509 15.65 -14.56 33.09
N TYR A 510 15.06 -13.90 32.09
CA TYR A 510 14.79 -14.51 30.76
C TYR A 510 15.03 -13.61 29.54
N ASP A 511 15.23 -12.29 29.70
CA ASP A 511 15.32 -11.37 28.55
C ASP A 511 16.77 -11.22 28.05
N ALA A 512 16.98 -11.36 26.74
CA ALA A 512 18.25 -11.04 26.10
C ALA A 512 18.48 -9.51 26.02
N GLU A 513 19.62 -9.02 26.52
CA GLU A 513 20.05 -7.62 26.47
C GLU A 513 20.98 -7.35 25.29
N LEU A 514 22.03 -8.18 25.16
CA LEU A 514 23.03 -8.08 24.11
C LEU A 514 23.09 -9.35 23.27
N CYS A 515 23.37 -9.20 21.99
CA CYS A 515 23.73 -10.31 21.10
C CYS A 515 25.01 -10.00 20.32
N SER A 516 25.73 -11.06 19.95
CA SER A 516 26.87 -11.02 19.03
C SER A 516 26.39 -11.39 17.65
N THR A 517 26.90 -10.73 16.61
CA THR A 517 26.58 -11.05 15.23
C THR A 517 27.48 -12.15 14.69
N GLY A 518 26.94 -12.93 13.76
CA GLY A 518 27.65 -13.98 13.05
C GLY A 518 27.62 -13.77 11.54
N GLN A 519 27.30 -14.85 10.82
CA GLN A 519 27.50 -14.93 9.38
C GLN A 519 26.27 -14.48 8.59
N VAL A 520 26.51 -13.88 7.42
CA VAL A 520 25.49 -13.75 6.37
C VAL A 520 25.62 -14.91 5.39
N ARG A 521 24.51 -15.55 5.03
CA ARG A 521 24.45 -16.72 4.13
C ARG A 521 23.30 -16.55 3.15
N PHE A 522 23.39 -17.20 2.00
CA PHE A 522 22.35 -17.17 0.99
C PHE A 522 21.90 -18.58 0.64
N GLU A 523 20.61 -18.70 0.34
CA GLU A 523 19.98 -19.92 -0.10
C GLU A 523 19.15 -19.63 -1.35
N ARG A 524 19.08 -20.61 -2.24
CA ARG A 524 18.26 -20.60 -3.45
C ARG A 524 17.15 -21.61 -3.32
N ARG A 525 15.95 -21.23 -3.75
CA ARG A 525 14.81 -22.14 -3.81
C ARG A 525 14.98 -23.13 -4.96
N THR A 526 14.86 -24.41 -4.68
CA THR A 526 14.89 -25.51 -5.66
C THR A 526 13.55 -26.27 -5.64
N GLY A 527 13.06 -26.66 -6.82
CA GLY A 527 11.72 -27.28 -6.99
C GLY A 527 10.58 -26.28 -7.15
N ASP A 528 9.36 -26.79 -7.38
CA ASP A 528 8.13 -26.04 -7.60
C ASP A 528 7.05 -26.35 -6.54
N GLY A 529 6.12 -25.41 -6.34
CA GLY A 529 4.98 -25.60 -5.44
C GLY A 529 5.34 -25.85 -3.98
N THR A 530 4.63 -26.79 -3.35
CA THR A 530 4.77 -27.13 -1.92
C THR A 530 6.01 -27.94 -1.57
N ASP A 531 6.66 -28.52 -2.59
CA ASP A 531 7.86 -29.36 -2.41
C ASP A 531 9.16 -28.55 -2.56
N ALA A 532 9.05 -27.22 -2.68
CA ALA A 532 10.19 -26.33 -2.81
C ALA A 532 11.09 -26.39 -1.57
N LEU A 533 12.38 -26.68 -1.78
CA LEU A 533 13.41 -26.71 -0.75
C LEU A 533 14.30 -25.47 -0.85
N TRP A 534 14.94 -25.12 0.26
CA TRP A 534 15.92 -24.05 0.31
C TRP A 534 17.31 -24.66 0.43
N GLU A 535 18.14 -24.43 -0.57
CA GLU A 535 19.49 -24.98 -0.65
C GLU A 535 20.53 -23.88 -0.52
N ARG A 536 21.59 -24.14 0.25
CA ARG A 536 22.66 -23.17 0.45
C ARG A 536 23.41 -22.90 -0.85
N ALA A 537 23.56 -21.63 -1.19
CA ALA A 537 24.22 -21.19 -2.41
C ALA A 537 25.64 -20.64 -2.13
N PRO A 538 26.60 -20.86 -3.04
CA PRO A 538 27.83 -20.06 -3.10
C PRO A 538 27.50 -18.58 -3.29
N LEU A 539 28.27 -17.70 -2.63
CA LEU A 539 28.12 -16.25 -2.74
C LEU A 539 28.35 -15.74 -4.17
N ALA A 540 29.23 -16.41 -4.92
CA ALA A 540 29.51 -16.09 -6.33
C ALA A 540 28.32 -16.38 -7.26
N ASP A 541 27.35 -17.20 -6.83
CA ASP A 541 26.15 -17.51 -7.61
C ASP A 541 24.97 -16.57 -7.26
N VAL A 542 25.11 -15.75 -6.20
CA VAL A 542 24.09 -14.81 -5.77
C VAL A 542 24.10 -13.60 -6.71
N PRO A 543 22.96 -13.19 -7.29
CA PRO A 543 22.89 -11.98 -8.10
C PRO A 543 23.37 -10.75 -7.32
N ASP A 544 24.15 -9.88 -7.97
CA ASP A 544 24.74 -8.69 -7.34
C ASP A 544 23.70 -7.83 -6.62
N LEU A 545 22.51 -7.68 -7.20
CA LEU A 545 21.39 -6.95 -6.61
C LEU A 545 20.92 -7.60 -5.31
N VAL A 546 20.73 -8.92 -5.31
CA VAL A 546 20.30 -9.69 -4.13
C VAL A 546 21.36 -9.61 -3.03
N LEU A 547 22.63 -9.78 -3.39
CA LEU A 547 23.76 -9.67 -2.47
C LEU A 547 23.79 -8.27 -1.85
N SER A 548 23.81 -7.23 -2.68
CA SER A 548 23.92 -5.83 -2.26
C SER A 548 22.81 -5.44 -1.29
N GLU A 549 21.57 -5.79 -1.63
CA GLU A 549 20.39 -5.38 -0.88
C GLU A 549 20.27 -6.12 0.46
N ALA A 550 20.59 -7.42 0.50
CA ALA A 550 20.65 -8.17 1.74
C ALA A 550 21.76 -7.65 2.65
N MET A 551 22.97 -7.45 2.12
CA MET A 551 24.11 -6.94 2.89
C MET A 551 23.86 -5.52 3.41
N ARG A 552 23.15 -4.69 2.63
CA ARG A 552 22.71 -3.36 3.06
C ARG A 552 21.75 -3.40 4.24
N ASP A 553 20.76 -4.30 4.23
CA ASP A 553 19.88 -4.49 5.38
C ASP A 553 20.69 -4.86 6.63
N VAL A 554 21.66 -5.78 6.49
CA VAL A 554 22.55 -6.17 7.59
C VAL A 554 23.40 -5.02 8.11
N ASP A 555 24.06 -4.25 7.24
CA ASP A 555 24.80 -3.04 7.66
C ASP A 555 23.89 -2.05 8.41
N LEU A 556 22.63 -1.89 7.97
CA LEU A 556 21.72 -0.94 8.60
C LEU A 556 21.43 -1.33 10.06
N PHE A 557 20.99 -2.56 10.33
CA PHE A 557 20.66 -2.94 11.70
C PHE A 557 21.91 -3.16 12.56
N VAL A 558 23.04 -3.63 12.02
CA VAL A 558 24.32 -3.74 12.76
C VAL A 558 24.84 -2.34 13.09
N GLY A 559 24.96 -1.49 12.07
CA GLY A 559 25.51 -0.14 12.17
C GLY A 559 24.69 0.80 13.05
N VAL A 560 23.38 0.58 13.20
CA VAL A 560 22.52 1.38 14.10
C VAL A 560 22.50 0.85 15.53
N THR A 561 22.60 -0.47 15.73
CA THR A 561 22.34 -1.09 17.05
C THR A 561 23.58 -1.59 17.77
N SER A 562 24.75 -1.49 17.14
CA SER A 562 26.02 -1.77 17.77
C SER A 562 26.25 -0.88 19.00
N ILE A 563 26.72 -1.49 20.09
CA ILE A 563 27.09 -0.76 21.31
C ILE A 563 28.26 0.21 21.07
N ALA A 564 29.01 0.05 19.98
CA ALA A 564 30.07 1.00 19.57
C ALA A 564 29.53 2.40 19.24
N ASN A 565 28.22 2.55 19.02
CA ASN A 565 27.58 3.86 18.85
C ASN A 565 27.19 4.51 20.19
N GLU A 566 27.35 3.81 21.32
CA GLU A 566 26.88 4.28 22.61
C GLU A 566 27.84 5.29 23.22
N VAL A 567 27.42 6.55 23.23
CA VAL A 567 28.26 7.68 23.64
C VAL A 567 28.58 7.64 25.14
N THR A 568 27.70 7.08 25.97
CA THR A 568 27.84 7.03 27.44
C THR A 568 28.48 5.74 27.95
N TRP A 569 28.97 4.85 27.07
CA TRP A 569 29.47 3.53 27.49
C TRP A 569 30.66 3.65 28.45
N THR A 570 31.52 4.66 28.28
CA THR A 570 32.68 4.88 29.16
C THR A 570 32.32 5.22 30.59
N ASP A 571 31.08 5.68 30.83
CA ASP A 571 30.58 6.07 32.15
C ASP A 571 29.94 4.90 32.90
N ALA A 572 29.78 3.74 32.25
CA ALA A 572 29.33 2.52 32.90
C ALA A 572 30.51 1.88 33.67
N ASP A 573 30.26 1.42 34.90
CA ASP A 573 31.19 0.63 35.72
C ASP A 573 31.46 -0.79 35.13
N ASP A 574 30.96 -1.07 33.92
CA ASP A 574 31.05 -2.38 33.28
C ASP A 574 32.19 -2.44 32.25
N ASP A 575 33.28 -3.11 32.63
CA ASP A 575 34.47 -3.32 31.80
C ASP A 575 34.31 -4.41 30.73
N ARG A 576 33.22 -5.20 30.75
CA ARG A 576 33.12 -6.49 30.05
C ARG A 576 33.22 -6.40 28.52
N HIS A 577 32.87 -5.25 27.94
CA HIS A 577 32.96 -4.99 26.49
C HIS A 577 33.74 -3.71 26.15
N ARG A 578 34.54 -3.19 27.08
CA ARG A 578 35.28 -1.92 26.91
C ARG A 578 36.26 -1.97 25.73
N ASP A 579 37.00 -3.06 25.58
CA ASP A 579 37.96 -3.22 24.47
C ASP A 579 37.25 -3.28 23.11
N TYR A 580 36.18 -4.07 22.98
CA TYR A 580 35.34 -4.08 21.78
C TYR A 580 34.81 -2.68 21.45
N TRP A 581 34.26 -1.98 22.45
CA TRP A 581 33.72 -0.64 22.24
C TRP A 581 34.78 0.32 21.70
N ARG A 582 36.00 0.31 22.27
CA ARG A 582 37.10 1.19 21.84
C ARG A 582 37.50 0.90 20.40
N ASP A 583 37.68 -0.37 20.06
CA ASP A 583 38.18 -0.76 18.74
C ASP A 583 37.12 -0.52 17.65
N ALA A 584 35.85 -0.89 17.92
CA ALA A 584 34.75 -0.72 16.98
C ALA A 584 34.30 0.75 16.84
N SER A 585 34.42 1.58 17.88
CA SER A 585 33.99 2.99 17.84
C SER A 585 34.81 3.85 16.89
N PHE A 586 36.07 3.49 16.64
CA PHE A 586 37.03 4.28 15.85
C PHE A 586 37.69 3.47 14.72
N GLY A 587 37.09 2.31 14.41
CA GLY A 587 37.55 1.38 13.38
C GLY A 587 37.32 1.88 11.95
N GLU A 588 37.39 0.96 10.99
CA GLU A 588 37.20 1.29 9.58
C GLU A 588 35.76 1.72 9.24
N LEU A 589 35.60 2.50 8.18
CA LEU A 589 34.28 2.96 7.74
C LEU A 589 33.51 1.85 7.01
N THR A 590 32.23 1.69 7.35
CA THR A 590 31.29 0.91 6.55
C THR A 590 30.81 1.70 5.34
N GLU A 591 30.15 1.04 4.38
CA GLU A 591 29.59 1.70 3.18
C GLU A 591 28.65 2.85 3.53
N SER A 592 27.80 2.68 4.56
CA SER A 592 26.93 3.77 5.01
C SER A 592 27.71 4.96 5.56
N SER A 593 28.88 4.75 6.14
CA SER A 593 29.77 5.82 6.63
C SER A 593 30.54 6.51 5.51
N LEU A 594 30.98 5.76 4.49
CA LEU A 594 31.57 6.32 3.27
C LEU A 594 30.56 7.21 2.54
N MET A 595 29.30 6.78 2.47
CA MET A 595 28.21 7.61 1.92
C MET A 595 28.01 8.93 2.68
N ARG A 596 28.10 8.90 4.02
CA ARG A 596 28.03 10.13 4.84
C ARG A 596 29.22 11.05 4.55
N ARG A 597 30.42 10.50 4.38
CA ARG A 597 31.64 11.25 4.04
C ARG A 597 31.44 12.04 2.75
N GLU A 598 30.98 11.38 1.69
CA GLU A 598 30.76 12.02 0.38
C GLU A 598 29.70 13.13 0.44
N VAL A 599 28.62 12.92 1.19
CA VAL A 599 27.62 13.97 1.41
C VAL A 599 28.20 15.15 2.18
N LEU A 600 29.00 14.91 3.22
CA LEU A 600 29.66 15.97 3.98
C LEU A 600 30.64 16.77 3.13
N GLU A 601 31.38 16.13 2.23
CA GLU A 601 32.29 16.78 1.29
C GLU A 601 31.57 17.85 0.44
N ARG A 602 30.32 17.59 0.05
CA ARG A 602 29.46 18.56 -0.67
C ARG A 602 28.78 19.59 0.22
N LEU A 603 28.34 19.19 1.42
CA LEU A 603 27.57 20.05 2.32
C LEU A 603 28.46 21.06 3.07
N LEU A 604 29.61 20.62 3.62
CA LEU A 604 30.44 21.43 4.52
C LEU A 604 30.91 22.76 3.91
N PRO A 605 31.34 22.83 2.63
CA PRO A 605 31.74 24.11 2.00
C PRO A 605 30.62 25.16 1.96
N ARG A 606 29.35 24.74 2.03
CA ARG A 606 28.17 25.63 2.01
C ARG A 606 27.72 26.03 3.42
N THR A 607 28.44 25.62 4.45
CA THR A 607 28.12 25.93 5.84
C THR A 607 28.93 27.11 6.37
N LYS A 608 28.43 27.74 7.44
CA LYS A 608 29.14 28.82 8.16
C LYS A 608 30.41 28.36 8.92
N ILE A 609 30.74 27.07 8.90
CA ILE A 609 31.90 26.49 9.60
C ILE A 609 32.94 25.95 8.62
N ALA A 610 32.80 26.22 7.31
CA ALA A 610 33.66 25.68 6.26
C ALA A 610 35.16 25.94 6.50
N ASP A 611 35.51 27.10 7.10
CA ASP A 611 36.87 27.50 7.44
C ASP A 611 37.43 26.82 8.72
N ARG A 612 36.61 26.02 9.40
CA ARG A 612 36.95 25.38 10.69
C ARG A 612 36.83 23.86 10.65
N VAL A 613 36.63 23.29 9.47
CA VAL A 613 36.45 21.85 9.33
C VAL A 613 37.33 21.30 8.22
N GLU A 614 37.84 20.10 8.46
CA GLU A 614 38.62 19.35 7.48
C GLU A 614 38.08 17.91 7.46
N LEU A 615 37.88 17.36 6.27
CA LEU A 615 37.46 15.97 6.10
C LEU A 615 38.67 15.10 5.81
N SER A 616 38.97 14.18 6.73
CA SER A 616 40.02 13.18 6.58
C SER A 616 39.44 11.84 6.07
N ASP A 617 40.24 10.78 6.11
CA ASP A 617 39.82 9.43 5.74
C ASP A 617 38.61 8.94 6.57
N ARG A 618 38.76 8.92 7.91
CA ARG A 618 37.73 8.40 8.83
C ARG A 618 37.07 9.42 9.74
N TYR A 619 37.56 10.66 9.72
CA TYR A 619 37.14 11.70 10.66
C TYR A 619 36.73 12.99 9.97
N LEU A 620 35.70 13.63 10.52
CA LEU A 620 35.51 15.07 10.41
C LEU A 620 36.31 15.76 11.51
N ILE A 621 37.34 16.49 11.11
CA ILE A 621 38.17 17.29 12.00
C ILE A 621 37.52 18.66 12.15
N VAL A 622 37.41 19.15 13.38
CA VAL A 622 36.84 20.45 13.72
C VAL A 622 37.85 21.25 14.52
N HIS A 623 38.23 22.41 14.00
CA HIS A 623 39.17 23.33 14.62
C HIS A 623 38.43 24.30 15.53
N GLY A 624 38.40 23.97 16.82
CA GLY A 624 37.89 24.84 17.87
C GLY A 624 38.89 25.92 18.27
N ARG A 625 38.53 26.75 19.25
CA ARG A 625 39.45 27.71 19.87
C ARG A 625 40.17 27.15 21.09
N LEU A 626 39.59 26.12 21.73
CA LEU A 626 40.19 25.43 22.87
C LEU A 626 41.02 24.22 22.42
N ARG A 627 40.50 23.42 21.48
CA ARG A 627 41.11 22.18 20.98
C ARG A 627 40.71 21.88 19.55
N ASP A 628 41.43 20.94 18.94
CA ASP A 628 40.99 20.23 17.73
C ASP A 628 40.19 18.98 18.13
N TYR A 629 39.11 18.72 17.39
CA TYR A 629 38.19 17.61 17.64
C TYR A 629 38.10 16.71 16.42
N ARG A 630 38.29 15.41 16.59
CA ARG A 630 38.14 14.39 15.54
C ARG A 630 36.85 13.62 15.78
N ILE A 631 35.86 13.82 14.92
CA ILE A 631 34.56 13.15 14.98
C ILE A 631 34.58 11.96 14.01
N HIS A 632 34.48 10.74 14.52
CA HIS A 632 34.47 9.54 13.68
C HIS A 632 33.20 9.47 12.83
N LEU A 633 33.35 9.25 11.52
CA LEU A 633 32.23 9.34 10.55
C LEU A 633 31.20 8.20 10.71
N GLY A 634 31.59 7.08 11.32
CA GLY A 634 30.71 5.94 11.57
C GLY A 634 29.97 5.98 12.91
N SER A 635 30.69 6.11 14.02
CA SER A 635 30.12 6.09 15.38
C SER A 635 29.64 7.46 15.84
N THR A 636 30.11 8.53 15.20
CA THR A 636 29.99 9.93 15.64
C THR A 636 30.73 10.25 16.95
N ASN A 637 31.53 9.32 17.47
CA ASN A 637 32.30 9.51 18.70
C ASN A 637 33.46 10.51 18.47
N ILE A 638 33.81 11.25 19.52
CA ILE A 638 34.71 12.40 19.42
C ILE A 638 36.00 12.14 20.20
N MET A 639 37.14 12.37 19.57
CA MET A 639 38.44 12.46 20.24
C MET A 639 38.94 13.90 20.23
N MET A 640 39.48 14.35 21.37
CA MET A 640 40.15 15.64 21.52
C MET A 640 41.65 15.47 21.31
N SER A 641 42.22 16.17 20.33
CA SER A 641 43.66 16.18 20.09
C SER A 641 44.36 17.28 20.94
N PRO A 642 45.63 17.09 21.34
CA PRO A 642 46.58 16.03 20.92
C PRO A 642 46.57 14.76 21.80
N ALA A 643 45.88 14.75 22.94
CA ALA A 643 45.91 13.64 23.89
C ALA A 643 44.97 12.47 23.55
N ASP A 644 44.26 12.56 22.42
CA ASP A 644 43.25 11.60 21.95
C ASP A 644 42.25 11.18 23.03
N THR A 645 41.88 12.14 23.88
CA THR A 645 40.95 11.94 24.98
C THR A 645 39.53 11.95 24.46
N TYR A 646 38.72 10.97 24.86
CA TYR A 646 37.32 10.87 24.47
C TYR A 646 36.48 12.06 25.00
N LEU A 647 35.57 12.58 24.17
CA LEU A 647 34.61 13.63 24.53
C LEU A 647 33.18 13.11 24.34
N CYS A 648 32.47 12.96 25.47
CA CYS A 648 31.09 12.49 25.51
C CYS A 648 30.12 13.67 25.33
N ILE A 649 29.43 13.73 24.19
CA ILE A 649 28.36 14.71 23.91
C ILE A 649 27.06 13.96 23.62
N VAL A 650 26.15 13.99 24.59
CA VAL A 650 24.80 13.41 24.44
C VAL A 650 23.89 14.46 23.79
N PRO A 651 23.34 14.20 22.59
CA PRO A 651 22.40 15.12 21.96
C PRO A 651 21.12 15.25 22.81
N LYS A 652 20.74 16.48 23.16
CA LYS A 652 19.44 16.74 23.80
C LYS A 652 18.33 16.44 22.78
N ARG A 653 17.29 15.70 23.17
CA ARG A 653 16.11 15.44 22.33
C ARG A 653 15.37 16.76 22.06
N GLY A 654 15.42 17.26 20.83
CA GLY A 654 14.74 18.50 20.41
C GLY A 654 15.53 19.29 19.36
N ARG A 655 14.83 20.15 18.59
CA ARG A 655 15.30 20.93 17.42
C ARG A 655 16.79 21.28 17.45
N GLY A 656 17.59 20.57 16.64
CA GLY A 656 19.01 20.84 16.46
C GLY A 656 19.27 22.03 15.52
N VAL A 657 20.50 22.55 15.57
CA VAL A 657 21.03 23.66 14.76
C VAL A 657 20.95 23.41 13.23
N THR A 658 20.61 22.18 12.82
CA THR A 658 20.53 21.69 11.44
C THR A 658 19.26 22.05 10.68
N GLU A 659 18.26 22.73 11.29
CA GLU A 659 17.00 23.11 10.62
C GLU A 659 17.15 23.95 9.33
N LYS A 660 18.36 24.44 9.02
CA LYS A 660 18.65 25.25 7.81
C LYS A 660 19.45 24.52 6.72
N VAL A 661 19.90 23.29 6.95
CA VAL A 661 20.69 22.53 5.97
C VAL A 661 19.85 21.35 5.49
N PHE A 662 19.56 21.32 4.19
CA PHE A 662 18.94 20.16 3.56
C PHE A 662 19.87 18.94 3.67
N LEU A 663 19.37 17.80 4.16
CA LEU A 663 20.12 16.54 4.15
C LEU A 663 19.39 15.52 3.26
N PRO A 664 20.09 14.88 2.30
CA PRO A 664 19.45 13.90 1.42
C PRO A 664 18.94 12.64 2.15
N PHE A 665 19.49 12.34 3.33
CA PHE A 665 19.06 11.26 4.23
C PHE A 665 19.49 11.53 5.68
N GLU A 666 19.03 10.69 6.63
CA GLU A 666 19.42 10.77 8.05
C GLU A 666 19.18 12.13 8.75
N GLU A 667 18.13 12.83 8.33
CA GLU A 667 17.62 14.01 9.03
C GLU A 667 17.04 13.66 10.43
N ASP A 668 16.76 14.68 11.25
CA ASP A 668 16.12 14.59 12.58
C ASP A 668 16.78 13.58 13.53
N GLY A 669 18.10 13.74 13.76
CA GLY A 669 18.83 12.94 14.74
C GLY A 669 19.44 11.63 14.19
N GLY A 670 19.40 11.41 12.88
CA GLY A 670 20.26 10.41 12.22
C GLY A 670 21.75 10.76 12.32
N LYS A 671 22.64 9.81 11.98
CA LYS A 671 24.09 9.95 12.15
C LYS A 671 24.64 11.17 11.40
N LEU A 672 24.24 11.39 10.15
CA LEU A 672 24.63 12.58 9.39
C LEU A 672 24.23 13.90 10.09
N SER A 673 22.99 14.00 10.57
CA SER A 673 22.53 15.16 11.34
C SER A 673 23.31 15.32 12.66
N LEU A 674 23.69 14.23 13.31
CA LEU A 674 24.45 14.25 14.56
C LEU A 674 25.90 14.71 14.34
N LEU A 675 26.55 14.24 13.28
CA LEU A 675 27.88 14.69 12.86
C LEU A 675 27.90 16.21 12.66
N LEU A 676 26.96 16.75 11.87
CA LEU A 676 26.85 18.18 11.64
C LEU A 676 26.54 18.95 12.94
N SER A 677 25.61 18.46 13.76
CA SER A 677 25.27 19.10 15.04
C SER A 677 26.49 19.21 15.96
N LYS A 678 27.26 18.12 16.10
CA LYS A 678 28.51 18.10 16.88
C LYS A 678 29.55 19.04 16.28
N ALA A 679 29.73 19.05 14.96
CA ALA A 679 30.66 19.95 14.30
C ALA A 679 30.30 21.43 14.51
N PHE A 680 29.03 21.81 14.35
CA PHE A 680 28.57 23.17 14.63
C PHE A 680 28.81 23.57 16.09
N LEU A 681 28.50 22.70 17.04
CA LEU A 681 28.72 22.96 18.46
C LEU A 681 30.21 23.18 18.77
N LEU A 682 31.08 22.29 18.29
CA LEU A 682 32.51 22.28 18.59
C LEU A 682 33.29 23.38 17.86
N SER A 683 32.81 23.83 16.69
CA SER A 683 33.41 24.95 15.96
C SER A 683 33.43 26.25 16.77
N VAL A 684 32.58 26.37 17.79
CA VAL A 684 32.48 27.52 18.70
C VAL A 684 32.59 27.08 20.17
N ASP A 685 33.50 26.15 20.44
CA ASP A 685 33.72 25.53 21.76
C ASP A 685 33.78 26.49 22.96
N THR A 686 34.38 27.67 22.81
CA THR A 686 34.40 28.74 23.84
C THR A 686 33.01 29.27 24.26
N ALA A 687 31.99 29.10 23.42
CA ALA A 687 30.61 29.52 23.69
C ALA A 687 29.75 28.40 24.31
N ILE A 688 30.30 27.20 24.50
CA ILE A 688 29.59 26.08 25.11
C ILE A 688 29.40 26.37 26.60
N THR A 689 28.14 26.37 27.06
CA THR A 689 27.76 26.65 28.46
C THR A 689 27.31 25.42 29.23
N ASP A 690 27.15 24.26 28.56
CA ASP A 690 26.74 23.03 29.22
C ASP A 690 27.82 22.57 30.21
N PRO A 691 27.54 22.51 31.54
CA PRO A 691 28.56 22.25 32.55
C PRO A 691 29.28 20.91 32.36
N GLU A 692 28.59 19.89 31.83
CA GLU A 692 29.16 18.56 31.64
C GLU A 692 30.19 18.57 30.50
N ILE A 693 29.84 19.20 29.38
CA ILE A 693 30.76 19.36 28.24
C ILE A 693 31.95 20.25 28.65
N VAL A 694 31.70 21.37 29.33
CA VAL A 694 32.76 22.30 29.78
C VAL A 694 33.76 21.60 30.71
N ARG A 695 33.29 20.74 31.62
CA ARG A 695 34.15 19.95 32.51
C ARG A 695 35.10 19.06 31.71
N GLN A 696 34.60 18.35 30.70
CA GLN A 696 35.39 17.46 29.86
C GLN A 696 36.39 18.23 28.98
N LEU A 697 35.98 19.37 28.39
CA LEU A 697 36.86 20.21 27.56
C LEU A 697 38.06 20.76 28.35
N ARG A 698 37.87 21.06 29.64
CA ARG A 698 38.91 21.57 30.54
C ARG A 698 39.80 20.47 31.13
N HIS A 699 39.44 19.21 30.97
CA HIS A 699 40.23 18.11 31.50
C HIS A 699 41.58 18.01 30.77
N GLY A 700 42.67 18.34 31.47
CA GLY A 700 44.03 18.36 30.93
C GLY A 700 44.37 19.56 30.05
N LEU A 701 43.61 20.66 30.12
CA LEU A 701 44.02 21.99 29.62
C LEU A 701 44.90 22.73 30.64
#